data_AF-M0L4W2-F1
#
_entry.id   AF-M0L4W2-F1
#
_cell.length_a   1.000
_cell.length_b   1.000
_cell.length_c   1.000
_cell.angle_alpha   90.00
_cell.angle_beta   90.00
_cell.angle_gamma   90.00
#
_symmetry.space_group_name_H-M   'P 1'
#
loop_
_entity.id
_entity.type
_entity.pdbx_description
1 polymer ?
#
loop_
_entity_poly.entity_id
_entity_poly.type
_entity_poly.pdbx_seq_one_letter_code
_entity_poly.pdbx_strand_id
1 'polypeptide(L)'
;MSVAGEIHQSLYRLYEHYVGEPDSGKDVYGYWLFILGYIIGAAGIVGFIVGYGGNIAEEMMIRISGVAASAGLAFCLFGIGLMLPVRRRGIQASVVGLLVSLVGVAAFGVVYPDDWRHLGRGLDVEVISIYAAGIAIITGVAALVPVFTGQKGMFVEEEGTTEDPPILTGNALEDAQFAVFRNENGDWKWNVLHREALATSDKSAVTRPEAREGIERVKSQISSAGLMELTTSAFRLYEDRDGTWQWTLARDDGSVVADCGLEFDQRDGAEESVSFLKDRGPEADVIEIEGAAFTYSEDRGQWYWQLVDDDHTPLAGHDDGYRDKDEAESAARTFAERFEDARLLDVGHLGVELYEVDGDWTWRFVDDADDVVADAVAAYDTRRDAEEAAEALLPALESASVTVAGEPTYELYESGEEWHWRLVDEGEDIVARSPEGEAEHGRSEWQTEQFGENATEADVVEIEDAEYEVYPSADATASDDTDGDADGDLPAPFEEAAATDGGTAVTFEEGEDGGEDDDRDWHWRLVTEDREVVAASTEPHPDADAASDAIERVREQASEADLIEFEHAAFQVYEADSGEWRWRLIDEDGNVLADSGEEHTSRSEAAEAMMTLKEQAPDAELLEIETAAFELFVNEDDEWGWRLIDEAGKLVAEDPATHPTRGAARQAMNRLLEHLDSDVRTMDRAAFQTYVAEDWHWRFVLPSGDVVAVDDGSYPTRDALVDDLDSIRRGATQARRSTIGDATIQLYRNGDWAWRLLDRDREEIADGAVAYDDREAAIDHVDEWRDHAVDAPIFTIEDAAIRLEEGEDGWRWDLVDEERTVLASGETGADEKDAALERVDEIRQLAPMAGRVDFDVASFELVADEDDRWRWRLIDEDGTPVATGTEAYDSSEAARAALDDARDLIENASILEIDSVSFELHTDEDGWVWRLVDEFGSTMAESTQTYENRTEAREAMNAVKSHAPDGWITFTE
;
A
#
# COMPACT_ATOMS: atom_id res chain seq x y z
N MET A 1 -12.58 -45.21 1.86
CA MET A 1 -14.04 -44.97 1.93
C MET A 1 -14.19 -43.49 2.25
N SER A 2 -14.79 -42.68 1.37
CA SER A 2 -14.71 -41.21 1.51
C SER A 2 -15.45 -40.71 2.76
N VAL A 3 -14.94 -39.64 3.38
CA VAL A 3 -15.56 -38.96 4.53
C VAL A 3 -17.03 -38.62 4.24
N ALA A 4 -17.34 -38.24 3.00
CA ALA A 4 -18.71 -37.98 2.54
C ALA A 4 -19.61 -39.23 2.60
N GLY A 5 -19.08 -40.41 2.26
CA GLY A 5 -19.80 -41.68 2.34
C GLY A 5 -20.10 -42.11 3.79
N GLU A 6 -19.17 -41.88 4.71
CA GLU A 6 -19.36 -42.16 6.14
C GLU A 6 -20.40 -41.23 6.77
N ILE A 7 -20.35 -39.92 6.45
CA ILE A 7 -21.34 -38.94 6.89
C ILE A 7 -22.73 -39.31 6.36
N HIS A 8 -22.83 -39.70 5.08
CA HIS A 8 -24.07 -40.17 4.49
C HIS A 8 -24.65 -41.35 5.28
N GLN A 9 -23.91 -42.43 5.49
CA GLN A 9 -24.39 -43.59 6.25
C GLN A 9 -24.73 -43.24 7.72
N SER A 10 -23.99 -42.33 8.34
CA SER A 10 -24.23 -41.88 9.71
C SER A 10 -25.55 -41.11 9.85
N LEU A 11 -25.85 -40.18 8.94
CA LEU A 11 -27.08 -39.39 8.94
C LEU A 11 -28.33 -40.26 8.81
N TYR A 12 -28.28 -41.32 8.00
CA TYR A 12 -29.36 -42.28 7.83
C TYR A 12 -29.55 -43.16 9.06
N ARG A 13 -28.46 -43.69 9.63
CA ARG A 13 -28.53 -44.47 10.89
C ARG A 13 -29.09 -43.64 12.04
N LEU A 14 -28.69 -42.39 12.15
CA LEU A 14 -29.16 -41.51 13.22
C LEU A 14 -30.63 -41.14 13.02
N TYR A 15 -31.07 -40.94 11.78
CA TYR A 15 -32.48 -40.75 11.45
C TYR A 15 -33.31 -41.99 11.78
N GLU A 16 -32.86 -43.19 11.38
CA GLU A 16 -33.55 -44.45 11.69
C GLU A 16 -33.67 -44.69 13.20
N HIS A 17 -32.62 -44.35 13.96
CA HIS A 17 -32.60 -44.52 15.42
C HIS A 17 -33.56 -43.56 16.15
N TYR A 18 -33.63 -42.29 15.73
CA TYR A 18 -34.39 -41.26 16.45
C TYR A 18 -35.78 -40.96 15.87
N VAL A 19 -36.00 -41.25 14.59
CA VAL A 19 -37.24 -40.91 13.87
C VAL A 19 -37.97 -42.16 13.38
N GLY A 20 -37.27 -43.11 12.75
CA GLY A 20 -37.83 -44.36 12.19
C GLY A 20 -37.34 -44.65 10.77
N GLU A 21 -37.81 -45.75 10.17
CA GLU A 21 -37.41 -46.13 8.79
C GLU A 21 -37.78 -45.04 7.78
N PRO A 22 -36.83 -44.51 6.99
CA PRO A 22 -37.11 -43.45 6.02
C PRO A 22 -37.82 -44.01 4.78
N ASP A 23 -38.88 -43.32 4.34
CA ASP A 23 -39.61 -43.63 3.11
C ASP A 23 -38.80 -43.25 1.85
N SER A 24 -37.91 -42.25 1.96
CA SER A 24 -37.03 -41.80 0.89
C SER A 24 -35.82 -41.04 1.44
N GLY A 25 -34.70 -41.04 0.70
CA GLY A 25 -33.49 -40.33 1.10
C GLY A 25 -33.69 -38.82 1.33
N LYS A 26 -34.62 -38.20 0.59
CA LYS A 26 -34.97 -36.77 0.78
C LYS A 26 -35.55 -36.47 2.16
N ASP A 27 -36.17 -37.44 2.84
CA ASP A 27 -36.79 -37.24 4.15
C ASP A 27 -35.70 -37.14 5.24
N VAL A 28 -34.61 -37.89 5.07
CA VAL A 28 -33.42 -37.84 5.93
C VAL A 28 -32.69 -36.51 5.78
N TYR A 29 -32.38 -36.11 4.55
CA TYR A 29 -31.70 -34.84 4.28
C TYR A 29 -32.57 -33.63 4.66
N GLY A 30 -33.87 -33.68 4.39
CA GLY A 30 -34.82 -32.64 4.80
C GLY A 30 -34.86 -32.45 6.31
N TYR A 31 -34.78 -33.55 7.09
CA TYR A 31 -34.72 -33.51 8.55
C TYR A 31 -33.46 -32.85 9.08
N TRP A 32 -32.29 -33.29 8.62
CA TRP A 32 -31.04 -32.71 9.08
C TRP A 32 -30.88 -31.25 8.67
N LEU A 33 -31.35 -30.89 7.48
CA LEU A 33 -31.34 -29.50 7.02
C LEU A 33 -32.28 -28.59 7.83
N PHE A 34 -33.45 -29.12 8.23
CA PHE A 34 -34.35 -28.42 9.14
C PHE A 34 -33.70 -28.20 10.52
N ILE A 35 -33.06 -29.22 11.10
CA ILE A 35 -32.38 -29.11 12.39
C ILE A 35 -31.21 -28.12 12.33
N LEU A 36 -30.38 -28.21 11.28
CA LEU A 36 -29.25 -27.30 11.06
C LEU A 36 -29.73 -25.85 10.92
N GLY A 37 -30.72 -25.62 10.06
CA GLY A 37 -31.33 -24.30 9.88
C GLY A 37 -31.89 -23.75 11.19
N TYR A 38 -32.51 -24.61 12.02
CA TYR A 38 -33.06 -24.21 13.31
C TYR A 38 -31.96 -23.77 14.27
N ILE A 39 -30.85 -24.51 14.34
CA ILE A 39 -29.70 -24.17 15.19
C ILE A 39 -29.07 -22.84 14.76
N ILE A 40 -28.81 -22.67 13.45
CA ILE A 40 -28.23 -21.44 12.90
C ILE A 40 -29.17 -20.24 13.14
N GLY A 41 -30.47 -20.43 12.87
CA GLY A 41 -31.48 -19.40 13.08
C GLY A 41 -31.60 -19.00 14.56
N ALA A 42 -31.62 -19.99 15.46
CA ALA A 42 -31.66 -19.75 16.91
C ALA A 42 -30.38 -19.06 17.41
N ALA A 43 -29.21 -19.46 16.93
CA ALA A 43 -27.94 -18.83 17.25
C ALA A 43 -27.90 -17.38 16.78
N GLY A 44 -28.37 -17.10 15.56
CA GLY A 44 -28.53 -15.73 15.04
C GLY A 44 -29.44 -14.88 15.93
N ILE A 45 -30.61 -15.39 16.33
CA ILE A 45 -31.52 -14.68 17.23
C ILE A 45 -30.89 -14.43 18.61
N VAL A 46 -30.19 -15.42 19.18
CA VAL A 46 -29.49 -15.25 20.46
C VAL A 46 -28.36 -14.23 20.33
N GLY A 47 -27.57 -14.28 19.26
CA GLY A 47 -26.53 -13.31 18.96
C GLY A 47 -27.08 -11.89 18.85
N PHE A 48 -28.22 -11.71 18.19
CA PHE A 48 -28.92 -10.43 18.11
C PHE A 48 -29.33 -9.91 19.51
N ILE A 49 -29.89 -10.78 20.36
CA ILE A 49 -30.32 -10.41 21.72
C ILE A 49 -29.11 -10.04 22.61
N VAL A 50 -28.01 -10.79 22.51
CA VAL A 50 -26.79 -10.52 23.27
C VAL A 50 -26.12 -9.24 22.79
N GLY A 51 -26.02 -9.03 21.48
CA GLY A 51 -25.48 -7.80 20.89
C GLY A 51 -26.26 -6.56 21.27
N TYR A 52 -27.60 -6.62 21.24
CA TYR A 52 -28.46 -5.51 21.67
C TYR A 52 -28.31 -5.16 23.18
N GLY A 53 -27.77 -6.07 23.99
CA GLY A 53 -27.58 -5.90 25.43
C GLY A 53 -26.16 -5.55 25.88
N GLY A 54 -25.15 -5.58 24.99
CA GLY A 54 -23.74 -5.38 25.32
C GLY A 54 -23.07 -4.29 24.46
N ASN A 55 -22.15 -3.52 25.05
CA ASN A 55 -21.34 -2.49 24.36
C ASN A 55 -20.26 -3.11 23.45
N ILE A 56 -20.62 -4.02 22.55
CA ILE A 56 -19.73 -4.63 21.57
C ILE A 56 -20.23 -4.20 20.19
N ALA A 57 -19.36 -3.60 19.37
CA ALA A 57 -19.59 -3.09 18.01
C ALA A 57 -21.01 -3.36 17.45
N GLU A 58 -21.92 -2.42 17.73
CA GLU A 58 -23.38 -2.61 17.60
C GLU A 58 -23.79 -3.03 16.18
N GLU A 59 -23.08 -2.53 15.16
CA GLU A 59 -23.39 -2.76 13.75
C GLU A 59 -22.90 -4.12 13.23
N MET A 60 -21.67 -4.52 13.56
CA MET A 60 -21.10 -5.81 13.12
C MET A 60 -21.90 -6.99 13.68
N MET A 61 -22.33 -6.91 14.94
CA MET A 61 -23.12 -7.98 15.55
C MET A 61 -24.53 -8.07 14.94
N ILE A 62 -25.16 -6.95 14.58
CA ILE A 62 -26.45 -6.95 13.87
C ILE A 62 -26.31 -7.56 12.47
N ARG A 63 -25.23 -7.22 11.75
CA ARG A 63 -24.92 -7.78 10.43
C ARG A 63 -24.82 -9.31 10.48
N ILE A 64 -23.97 -9.83 11.37
CA ILE A 64 -23.72 -11.28 11.52
C ILE A 64 -24.99 -12.01 11.99
N SER A 65 -25.68 -11.47 13.00
CA SER A 65 -26.89 -12.10 13.55
C SER A 65 -28.07 -12.08 12.57
N GLY A 66 -28.22 -11.00 11.78
CA GLY A 66 -29.24 -10.88 10.74
C GLY A 66 -29.03 -11.85 9.58
N VAL A 67 -27.78 -12.02 9.14
CA VAL A 67 -27.40 -13.03 8.13
C VAL A 67 -27.70 -14.44 8.64
N ALA A 68 -27.24 -14.78 9.85
CA ALA A 68 -27.46 -16.10 10.45
C ALA A 68 -28.95 -16.41 10.66
N ALA A 69 -29.73 -15.48 11.21
CA ALA A 69 -31.15 -15.67 11.45
C ALA A 69 -31.94 -15.90 10.14
N SER A 70 -31.62 -15.13 9.09
CA SER A 70 -32.30 -15.20 7.80
C SER A 70 -31.92 -16.45 7.00
N ALA A 71 -30.63 -16.81 6.97
CA ALA A 71 -30.17 -18.07 6.36
C ALA A 71 -30.78 -19.28 7.08
N GLY A 72 -30.79 -19.27 8.42
CA GLY A 72 -31.38 -20.34 9.22
C GLY A 72 -32.86 -20.56 8.92
N LEU A 73 -33.65 -19.49 8.79
CA LEU A 73 -35.07 -19.58 8.43
C LEU A 73 -35.28 -20.14 7.01
N ALA A 74 -34.48 -19.71 6.03
CA ALA A 74 -34.56 -20.22 4.66
C ALA A 74 -34.27 -21.73 4.61
N PHE A 75 -33.21 -22.20 5.31
CA PHE A 75 -32.89 -23.62 5.41
C PHE A 75 -33.97 -24.43 6.14
N CYS A 76 -34.58 -23.89 7.20
CA CYS A 76 -35.70 -24.55 7.88
C CYS A 76 -36.87 -24.79 6.92
N LEU A 77 -37.29 -23.76 6.20
CA LEU A 77 -38.45 -23.83 5.31
C LEU A 77 -38.18 -24.75 4.10
N PHE A 78 -36.95 -24.73 3.59
CA PHE A 78 -36.55 -25.65 2.52
C PHE A 78 -36.46 -27.11 3.00
N GLY A 79 -35.90 -27.35 4.19
CA GLY A 79 -35.88 -28.68 4.84
C GLY A 79 -37.29 -29.26 5.04
N ILE A 80 -38.24 -28.44 5.50
CA ILE A 80 -39.67 -28.82 5.57
C ILE A 80 -40.22 -29.13 4.17
N GLY A 81 -39.85 -28.34 3.16
CA GLY A 81 -40.23 -28.57 1.77
C GLY A 81 -39.76 -29.92 1.22
N LEU A 82 -38.57 -30.39 1.60
CA LEU A 82 -38.02 -31.69 1.18
C LEU A 82 -38.78 -32.88 1.77
N MET A 83 -39.24 -32.76 3.03
CA MET A 83 -40.05 -33.78 3.70
C MET A 83 -41.47 -33.93 3.13
N LEU A 84 -41.97 -32.91 2.43
CA LEU A 84 -43.30 -32.98 1.85
C LEU A 84 -43.29 -33.91 0.62
N PRO A 85 -44.42 -34.57 0.31
CA PRO A 85 -44.57 -35.42 -0.88
C PRO A 85 -44.73 -34.57 -2.15
N VAL A 86 -43.72 -33.76 -2.46
CA VAL A 86 -43.67 -32.90 -3.65
C VAL A 86 -43.02 -33.63 -4.82
N ARG A 87 -43.54 -33.35 -6.03
CA ARG A 87 -42.92 -33.85 -7.28
C ARG A 87 -41.58 -33.14 -7.53
N ARG A 88 -40.72 -33.73 -8.37
CA ARG A 88 -39.41 -33.17 -8.78
C ARG A 88 -39.45 -31.68 -9.14
N ARG A 89 -40.50 -31.22 -9.84
CA ARG A 89 -40.70 -29.80 -10.19
C ARG A 89 -40.97 -28.90 -8.98
N GLY A 90 -41.63 -29.43 -7.95
CA GLY A 90 -41.83 -28.73 -6.68
C GLY A 90 -40.52 -28.57 -5.92
N ILE A 91 -39.66 -29.60 -5.94
CA ILE A 91 -38.32 -29.53 -5.34
C ILE A 91 -37.46 -28.50 -6.07
N GLN A 92 -37.44 -28.51 -7.40
CA GLN A 92 -36.73 -27.50 -8.21
C GLN A 92 -37.22 -26.08 -7.90
N ALA A 93 -38.54 -25.87 -7.77
CA ALA A 93 -39.08 -24.57 -7.38
C ALA A 93 -38.65 -24.16 -5.97
N SER A 94 -38.62 -25.09 -5.01
CA SER A 94 -38.10 -24.82 -3.65
C SER A 94 -36.60 -24.49 -3.65
N VAL A 95 -35.80 -25.13 -4.52
CA VAL A 95 -34.36 -24.82 -4.68
C VAL A 95 -34.18 -23.41 -5.24
N VAL A 96 -34.95 -23.05 -6.27
CA VAL A 96 -34.94 -21.67 -6.81
C VAL A 96 -35.33 -20.67 -5.71
N GLY A 97 -36.36 -20.97 -4.92
CA GLY A 97 -36.76 -20.15 -3.79
C GLY A 97 -35.65 -19.99 -2.74
N LEU A 98 -34.92 -21.07 -2.44
CA LEU A 98 -33.78 -21.05 -1.52
C LEU A 98 -32.65 -20.17 -2.07
N LEU A 99 -32.24 -20.35 -3.32
CA LEU A 99 -31.20 -19.53 -3.96
C LEU A 99 -31.57 -18.05 -3.95
N VAL A 100 -32.81 -17.71 -4.34
CA VAL A 100 -33.30 -16.32 -4.30
C VAL A 100 -33.28 -15.76 -2.88
N SER A 101 -33.64 -16.56 -1.86
CA SER A 101 -33.54 -16.11 -0.48
C SER A 101 -32.09 -15.91 -0.03
N LEU A 102 -31.15 -16.77 -0.42
CA LEU A 102 -29.73 -16.63 -0.07
C LEU A 102 -29.09 -15.42 -0.75
N VAL A 103 -29.48 -15.09 -1.99
CA VAL A 103 -29.09 -13.83 -2.64
C VAL A 103 -29.57 -12.63 -1.83
N GLY A 104 -30.81 -12.67 -1.32
CA GLY A 104 -31.32 -11.63 -0.42
C GLY A 104 -30.53 -11.54 0.90
N VAL A 105 -30.08 -12.67 1.45
CA VAL A 105 -29.25 -12.72 2.67
C VAL A 105 -27.84 -12.16 2.43
N ALA A 106 -27.20 -12.53 1.31
CA ALA A 106 -25.89 -12.01 0.93
C ALA A 106 -25.94 -10.51 0.64
N ALA A 107 -26.99 -10.05 -0.07
CA ALA A 107 -27.22 -8.63 -0.32
C ALA A 107 -27.43 -7.84 0.99
N PHE A 108 -28.16 -8.40 1.97
CA PHE A 108 -28.23 -7.80 3.32
C PHE A 108 -26.85 -7.72 3.98
N GLY A 109 -26.05 -8.77 3.83
CA GLY A 109 -24.67 -8.81 4.31
C GLY A 109 -23.79 -7.73 3.69
N VAL A 110 -24.00 -7.30 2.44
CA VAL A 110 -23.16 -6.25 1.82
C VAL A 110 -23.72 -4.84 2.04
N VAL A 111 -25.04 -4.67 1.95
CA VAL A 111 -25.71 -3.37 1.99
C VAL A 111 -25.79 -2.80 3.42
N TYR A 112 -25.80 -3.65 4.45
CA TYR A 112 -25.86 -3.22 5.84
C TYR A 112 -24.44 -3.02 6.42
N PRO A 113 -24.13 -1.89 7.09
CA PRO A 113 -25.04 -0.81 7.49
C PRO A 113 -25.14 0.37 6.50
N ASP A 114 -24.18 0.53 5.58
CA ASP A 114 -23.90 1.82 4.90
C ASP A 114 -24.98 2.28 3.90
N ASP A 115 -25.64 1.35 3.22
CA ASP A 115 -26.67 1.60 2.20
C ASP A 115 -28.08 1.19 2.67
N TRP A 116 -28.26 1.03 3.99
CA TRP A 116 -29.48 0.51 4.59
C TRP A 116 -30.39 1.65 5.13
N ARG A 117 -31.66 1.70 4.69
CA ARG A 117 -32.67 2.73 5.04
C ARG A 117 -32.28 4.14 4.59
N HIS A 118 -32.30 5.14 5.49
CA HIS A 118 -32.05 6.55 5.17
C HIS A 118 -30.55 6.87 4.97
N LEU A 119 -29.70 5.85 4.90
CA LEU A 119 -28.26 5.92 4.67
C LEU A 119 -27.93 5.49 3.23
N GLY A 120 -26.92 6.12 2.63
CA GLY A 120 -26.43 5.79 1.30
C GLY A 120 -27.51 5.77 0.21
N ARG A 121 -27.55 4.69 -0.57
CA ARG A 121 -28.49 4.44 -1.67
C ARG A 121 -29.89 3.99 -1.20
N GLY A 122 -30.04 3.60 0.07
CA GLY A 122 -31.32 3.19 0.65
C GLY A 122 -31.95 1.96 -0.01
N LEU A 123 -31.21 0.85 -0.09
CA LEU A 123 -31.61 -0.38 -0.79
C LEU A 123 -32.40 -1.37 0.08
N ASP A 124 -32.94 -0.94 1.21
CA ASP A 124 -33.59 -1.83 2.18
C ASP A 124 -34.85 -2.49 1.62
N VAL A 125 -35.61 -1.79 0.77
CA VAL A 125 -36.83 -2.33 0.16
C VAL A 125 -36.51 -3.41 -0.87
N GLU A 126 -35.48 -3.21 -1.69
CA GLU A 126 -35.03 -4.14 -2.73
C GLU A 126 -34.53 -5.44 -2.11
N VAL A 127 -33.64 -5.35 -1.11
CA VAL A 127 -33.07 -6.51 -0.42
C VAL A 127 -34.16 -7.34 0.28
N ILE A 128 -35.06 -6.67 1.03
CA ILE A 128 -36.18 -7.35 1.70
C ILE A 128 -37.13 -8.00 0.68
N SER A 129 -37.37 -7.34 -0.46
CA SER A 129 -38.26 -7.87 -1.51
C SER A 129 -37.71 -9.14 -2.16
N ILE A 130 -36.41 -9.20 -2.42
CA ILE A 130 -35.72 -10.39 -2.97
C ILE A 130 -35.83 -11.55 -1.97
N TYR A 131 -35.47 -11.30 -0.70
CA TYR A 131 -35.56 -12.31 0.35
C TYR A 131 -37.00 -12.83 0.52
N ALA A 132 -37.97 -11.92 0.60
CA ALA A 132 -39.39 -12.27 0.74
C ALA A 132 -39.92 -13.04 -0.48
N ALA A 133 -39.47 -12.72 -1.70
CA ALA A 133 -39.83 -13.47 -2.90
C ALA A 133 -39.32 -14.92 -2.83
N GLY A 134 -38.07 -15.12 -2.39
CA GLY A 134 -37.50 -16.46 -2.18
C GLY A 134 -38.31 -17.28 -1.16
N ILE A 135 -38.59 -16.69 0.00
CA ILE A 135 -39.42 -17.33 1.05
C ILE A 135 -40.85 -17.62 0.53
N ALA A 136 -41.45 -16.72 -0.24
CA ALA A 136 -42.78 -16.90 -0.82
C ALA A 136 -42.82 -18.07 -1.82
N ILE A 137 -41.75 -18.29 -2.57
CA ILE A 137 -41.64 -19.45 -3.47
C ILE A 137 -41.58 -20.74 -2.66
N ILE A 138 -40.70 -20.84 -1.65
CA ILE A 138 -40.55 -22.03 -0.80
C ILE A 138 -41.87 -22.35 -0.09
N THR A 139 -42.46 -21.36 0.59
CA THR A 139 -43.71 -21.53 1.35
C THR A 139 -44.91 -21.72 0.43
N GLY A 140 -44.91 -21.13 -0.76
CA GLY A 140 -45.92 -21.32 -1.79
C GLY A 140 -45.97 -22.77 -2.28
N VAL A 141 -44.80 -23.40 -2.49
CA VAL A 141 -44.72 -24.82 -2.83
C VAL A 141 -45.32 -25.68 -1.72
N ALA A 142 -44.97 -25.41 -0.45
CA ALA A 142 -45.53 -26.13 0.70
C ALA A 142 -47.06 -25.93 0.85
N ALA A 143 -47.55 -24.71 0.66
CA ALA A 143 -48.97 -24.36 0.75
C ALA A 143 -49.82 -24.90 -0.42
N LEU A 144 -49.21 -25.13 -1.57
CA LEU A 144 -49.86 -25.72 -2.75
C LEU A 144 -49.91 -27.25 -2.71
N VAL A 145 -49.18 -27.91 -1.79
CA VAL A 145 -49.20 -29.37 -1.62
C VAL A 145 -50.63 -29.88 -1.44
N PRO A 146 -51.48 -29.39 -0.50
CA PRO A 146 -52.84 -29.88 -0.31
C PRO A 146 -53.76 -29.64 -1.52
N VAL A 147 -53.49 -28.61 -2.32
CA VAL A 147 -54.30 -28.22 -3.49
C VAL A 147 -54.01 -29.11 -4.69
N PHE A 148 -52.74 -29.43 -4.95
CA PHE A 148 -52.35 -30.31 -6.06
C PHE A 148 -52.44 -31.80 -5.72
N THR A 149 -52.34 -32.18 -4.44
CA THR A 149 -52.58 -33.55 -3.96
C THR A 149 -54.06 -33.82 -3.63
N GLY A 150 -54.92 -32.80 -3.77
CA GLY A 150 -56.34 -32.75 -3.38
C GLY A 150 -57.31 -33.71 -4.08
N GLN A 151 -56.82 -34.74 -4.78
CA GLN A 151 -57.62 -35.88 -5.23
C GLN A 151 -56.83 -37.19 -5.16
N LYS A 152 -56.25 -37.52 -3.99
CA LYS A 152 -56.14 -38.88 -3.42
C LYS A 152 -55.44 -38.87 -2.05
N GLY A 153 -55.89 -37.99 -1.13
CA GLY A 153 -55.62 -38.12 0.31
C GLY A 153 -56.47 -39.20 0.99
N MET A 154 -56.79 -40.28 0.30
CA MET A 154 -57.60 -41.40 0.81
C MET A 154 -56.95 -42.74 0.42
N PHE A 155 -55.64 -42.85 0.59
CA PHE A 155 -54.89 -44.11 0.67
C PHE A 155 -53.69 -43.85 1.58
N VAL A 156 -53.97 -43.50 2.83
CA VAL A 156 -53.20 -44.09 3.91
C VAL A 156 -53.85 -45.45 4.07
N GLU A 157 -53.31 -46.46 3.38
CA GLU A 157 -53.31 -47.77 4.00
C GLU A 157 -52.46 -47.59 5.26
N GLU A 158 -53.09 -47.66 6.42
CA GLU A 158 -52.36 -48.05 7.63
C GLU A 158 -51.74 -49.41 7.29
N GLU A 159 -50.49 -49.44 6.84
CA GLU A 159 -49.66 -50.64 6.88
C GLU A 159 -49.14 -50.81 8.32
N GLY A 160 -50.07 -50.76 9.26
CA GLY A 160 -49.99 -51.32 10.59
C GLY A 160 -50.72 -52.65 10.61
N THR A 161 -50.46 -53.50 9.63
CA THR A 161 -50.83 -54.91 9.67
C THR A 161 -49.66 -55.70 9.14
N THR A 162 -49.07 -56.50 10.01
CA THR A 162 -48.34 -57.72 9.65
C THR A 162 -48.90 -58.33 8.37
N GLU A 163 -48.19 -58.16 7.24
CA GLU A 163 -48.37 -59.06 6.10
C GLU A 163 -47.91 -60.44 6.58
N ASP A 164 -48.86 -61.23 7.07
CA ASP A 164 -48.73 -62.68 7.05
C ASP A 164 -48.33 -63.07 5.61
N PRO A 165 -47.30 -63.92 5.43
CA PRO A 165 -46.82 -64.28 4.09
C PRO A 165 -48.00 -64.85 3.27
N PRO A 166 -48.13 -64.48 1.99
CA PRO A 166 -49.18 -65.02 1.14
C PRO A 166 -49.12 -66.54 1.17
N ILE A 167 -50.26 -67.17 1.49
CA ILE A 167 -50.41 -68.62 1.53
C ILE A 167 -49.95 -69.17 0.18
N LEU A 168 -48.85 -69.92 0.20
CA LEU A 168 -48.23 -70.63 -0.92
C LEU A 168 -49.29 -71.41 -1.73
N THR A 169 -49.75 -70.83 -2.84
CA THR A 169 -50.46 -71.57 -3.88
C THR A 169 -49.43 -72.28 -4.75
N GLY A 170 -49.61 -73.58 -4.98
CA GLY A 170 -48.62 -74.53 -5.50
C GLY A 170 -48.04 -74.33 -6.91
N ASN A 171 -48.11 -73.13 -7.49
CA ASN A 171 -47.35 -72.72 -8.68
C ASN A 171 -46.09 -71.90 -8.32
N ALA A 172 -45.99 -71.32 -7.12
CA ALA A 172 -44.86 -70.49 -6.67
C ALA A 172 -43.59 -71.28 -6.28
N LEU A 173 -43.51 -72.57 -6.61
CA LEU A 173 -42.32 -73.41 -6.38
C LEU A 173 -41.45 -73.54 -7.65
N GLU A 174 -41.81 -72.87 -8.75
CA GLU A 174 -41.06 -72.87 -10.01
C GLU A 174 -40.25 -71.58 -10.26
N ASP A 175 -40.55 -70.46 -9.59
CA ASP A 175 -39.89 -69.16 -9.79
C ASP A 175 -38.86 -68.84 -8.68
N ALA A 176 -37.95 -67.90 -8.91
CA ALA A 176 -36.89 -67.56 -7.96
C ALA A 176 -37.36 -66.61 -6.84
N GLN A 177 -36.67 -66.61 -5.70
CA GLN A 177 -36.92 -65.68 -4.58
C GLN A 177 -35.77 -64.68 -4.47
N PHE A 178 -36.07 -63.38 -4.40
CA PHE A 178 -35.10 -62.37 -3.95
C PHE A 178 -35.15 -62.26 -2.43
N ALA A 179 -34.19 -62.89 -1.76
CA ALA A 179 -34.03 -62.79 -0.30
C ALA A 179 -33.18 -61.56 0.03
N VAL A 180 -33.81 -60.52 0.59
CA VAL A 180 -33.16 -59.27 0.98
C VAL A 180 -32.82 -59.32 2.47
N PHE A 181 -31.58 -59.00 2.84
CA PHE A 181 -31.05 -59.11 4.20
C PHE A 181 -30.10 -57.95 4.51
N ARG A 182 -29.88 -57.67 5.80
CA ARG A 182 -28.88 -56.69 6.23
C ARG A 182 -27.48 -57.30 6.28
N ASN A 183 -26.49 -56.59 5.73
CA ASN A 183 -25.08 -56.91 5.89
C ASN A 183 -24.55 -56.43 7.26
N GLU A 184 -23.26 -56.63 7.52
CA GLU A 184 -22.60 -56.24 8.78
C GLU A 184 -22.62 -54.73 9.03
N ASN A 185 -22.74 -53.92 7.97
CA ASN A 185 -22.79 -52.46 8.03
C ASN A 185 -24.23 -51.94 8.23
N GLY A 186 -25.24 -52.80 8.18
CA GLY A 186 -26.65 -52.46 8.29
C GLY A 186 -27.33 -52.14 6.96
N ASP A 187 -26.60 -52.20 5.84
CA ASP A 187 -27.14 -51.98 4.50
C ASP A 187 -27.83 -53.25 3.96
N TRP A 188 -28.78 -53.08 3.05
CA TRP A 188 -29.52 -54.15 2.42
C TRP A 188 -28.77 -54.76 1.23
N LYS A 189 -28.48 -56.07 1.28
CA LYS A 189 -28.07 -56.90 0.13
C LYS A 189 -29.18 -57.87 -0.23
N TRP A 190 -29.15 -58.43 -1.44
CA TRP A 190 -30.11 -59.44 -1.87
C TRP A 190 -29.46 -60.62 -2.57
N ASN A 191 -30.04 -61.81 -2.37
CA ASN A 191 -29.68 -63.03 -3.08
C ASN A 191 -30.86 -63.53 -3.92
N VAL A 192 -30.59 -64.05 -5.12
CA VAL A 192 -31.56 -64.79 -5.93
C VAL A 192 -31.45 -66.27 -5.55
N LEU A 193 -32.54 -66.83 -5.02
CA LEU A 193 -32.64 -68.22 -4.59
C LEU A 193 -33.58 -68.99 -5.52
N HIS A 194 -33.10 -70.09 -6.09
CA HIS A 194 -33.94 -71.09 -6.77
C HIS A 194 -33.42 -72.47 -6.43
N ARG A 195 -34.00 -73.09 -5.38
CA ARG A 195 -33.50 -74.30 -4.69
C ARG A 195 -32.14 -74.14 -4.00
N GLU A 196 -31.24 -73.39 -4.59
CA GLU A 196 -29.94 -72.94 -4.07
C GLU A 196 -29.76 -71.44 -4.35
N ALA A 197 -28.74 -70.82 -3.73
CA ALA A 197 -28.38 -69.44 -4.06
C ALA A 197 -27.71 -69.42 -5.43
N LEU A 198 -28.21 -68.59 -6.33
CA LEU A 198 -27.73 -68.49 -7.69
C LEU A 198 -26.99 -67.17 -7.95
N ALA A 199 -27.46 -66.07 -7.36
CA ALA A 199 -26.89 -64.75 -7.55
C ALA A 199 -26.91 -63.93 -6.26
N THR A 200 -25.96 -63.02 -6.11
CA THR A 200 -25.94 -62.00 -5.04
C THR A 200 -25.80 -60.61 -5.65
N SER A 201 -26.33 -59.60 -4.97
CA SER A 201 -26.09 -58.20 -5.29
C SER A 201 -24.63 -57.82 -5.03
N ASP A 202 -24.00 -57.18 -6.01
CA ASP A 202 -22.66 -56.59 -5.88
C ASP A 202 -22.66 -55.47 -4.83
N LYS A 203 -23.45 -54.41 -5.08
CA LYS A 203 -23.61 -53.26 -4.17
C LYS A 203 -24.67 -53.51 -3.09
N SER A 204 -24.44 -52.94 -1.90
CA SER A 204 -25.45 -52.83 -0.85
C SER A 204 -26.27 -51.54 -1.01
N ALA A 205 -27.52 -51.55 -0.55
CA ALA A 205 -28.43 -50.42 -0.58
C ALA A 205 -28.71 -49.93 0.85
N VAL A 206 -28.59 -48.62 1.11
CA VAL A 206 -28.73 -48.06 2.46
C VAL A 206 -30.18 -48.16 2.95
N THR A 207 -31.14 -48.07 2.02
CA THR A 207 -32.57 -48.11 2.34
C THR A 207 -33.32 -49.27 1.68
N ARG A 208 -34.42 -49.73 2.32
CA ARG A 208 -35.30 -50.77 1.74
C ARG A 208 -35.83 -50.39 0.34
N PRO A 209 -36.25 -49.13 0.07
CA PRO A 209 -36.66 -48.70 -1.26
C PRO A 209 -35.55 -48.80 -2.32
N GLU A 210 -34.32 -48.40 -2.00
CA GLU A 210 -33.18 -48.53 -2.91
C GLU A 210 -32.86 -49.99 -3.23
N ALA A 211 -32.90 -50.87 -2.22
CA ALA A 211 -32.72 -52.31 -2.41
C ALA A 211 -33.77 -52.88 -3.36
N ARG A 212 -35.04 -52.45 -3.17
CA ARG A 212 -36.15 -52.83 -4.04
C ARG A 212 -35.95 -52.32 -5.47
N GLU A 213 -35.54 -51.07 -5.64
CA GLU A 213 -35.28 -50.48 -6.95
C GLU A 213 -34.17 -51.24 -7.70
N GLY A 214 -33.08 -51.61 -7.01
CA GLY A 214 -32.02 -52.43 -7.58
C GLY A 214 -32.51 -53.80 -8.04
N ILE A 215 -33.36 -54.46 -7.24
CA ILE A 215 -33.98 -55.75 -7.62
C ILE A 215 -34.88 -55.58 -8.86
N GLU A 216 -35.75 -54.57 -8.88
CA GLU A 216 -36.64 -54.34 -10.01
C GLU A 216 -35.86 -54.00 -11.30
N ARG A 217 -34.71 -53.32 -11.19
CA ARG A 217 -33.80 -53.06 -12.32
C ARG A 217 -33.25 -54.36 -12.90
N VAL A 218 -32.72 -55.24 -12.03
CA VAL A 218 -32.25 -56.57 -12.44
C VAL A 218 -33.38 -57.37 -13.08
N LYS A 219 -34.56 -57.44 -12.45
CA LYS A 219 -35.72 -58.16 -13.00
C LYS A 219 -36.13 -57.65 -14.38
N SER A 220 -36.10 -56.33 -14.59
CA SER A 220 -36.50 -55.71 -15.85
C SER A 220 -35.51 -55.94 -16.99
N GLN A 221 -34.20 -56.06 -16.69
CA GLN A 221 -33.15 -56.08 -17.71
C GLN A 221 -32.53 -57.47 -17.95
N ILE A 222 -32.61 -58.38 -16.96
CA ILE A 222 -31.93 -59.68 -17.03
C ILE A 222 -32.45 -60.59 -18.15
N SER A 223 -33.74 -60.49 -18.51
CA SER A 223 -34.32 -61.28 -19.60
C SER A 223 -33.72 -60.94 -20.96
N SER A 224 -33.35 -59.67 -21.18
CA SER A 224 -32.69 -59.21 -22.40
C SER A 224 -31.17 -59.37 -22.37
N ALA A 225 -30.60 -59.81 -21.24
CA ALA A 225 -29.15 -59.73 -21.05
C ALA A 225 -28.36 -60.55 -22.09
N GLY A 226 -27.35 -59.95 -22.71
CA GLY A 226 -26.40 -60.59 -23.61
C GLY A 226 -25.51 -61.62 -22.91
N LEU A 227 -24.58 -62.21 -23.65
CA LEU A 227 -23.52 -63.06 -23.10
C LEU A 227 -22.18 -62.61 -23.69
N MET A 228 -21.25 -62.33 -22.79
CA MET A 228 -19.86 -62.01 -23.06
C MET A 228 -18.96 -63.02 -22.34
N GLU A 229 -17.94 -63.54 -23.02
CA GLU A 229 -17.01 -64.51 -22.42
C GLU A 229 -15.60 -63.95 -22.47
N LEU A 230 -14.97 -63.83 -21.31
CA LEU A 230 -13.56 -63.45 -21.19
C LEU A 230 -12.72 -64.71 -21.15
N THR A 231 -11.95 -64.94 -22.20
CA THR A 231 -11.01 -66.08 -22.30
C THR A 231 -9.55 -65.64 -22.30
N THR A 232 -9.32 -64.34 -22.37
CA THR A 232 -8.03 -63.65 -22.37
C THR A 232 -8.29 -62.22 -21.89
N SER A 233 -7.26 -61.38 -21.79
CA SER A 233 -7.43 -59.97 -21.46
C SER A 233 -8.33 -59.27 -22.48
N ALA A 234 -9.06 -58.25 -22.05
CA ALA A 234 -9.93 -57.51 -22.93
C ALA A 234 -10.09 -56.04 -22.54
N PHE A 235 -10.15 -55.17 -23.55
CA PHE A 235 -10.67 -53.82 -23.43
C PHE A 235 -12.20 -53.89 -23.53
N ARG A 236 -12.90 -53.47 -22.47
CA ARG A 236 -14.35 -53.36 -22.43
C ARG A 236 -14.74 -51.91 -22.71
N LEU A 237 -15.37 -51.64 -23.85
CA LEU A 237 -15.90 -50.32 -24.21
C LEU A 237 -17.38 -50.24 -23.81
N TYR A 238 -17.78 -49.15 -23.17
CA TYR A 238 -19.16 -48.91 -22.76
C TYR A 238 -19.47 -47.41 -22.80
N GLU A 239 -20.76 -47.07 -22.92
CA GLU A 239 -21.27 -45.71 -22.76
C GLU A 239 -21.65 -45.52 -21.29
N ASP A 240 -21.12 -44.51 -20.61
CA ASP A 240 -21.52 -44.15 -19.24
C ASP A 240 -22.84 -43.34 -19.25
N ARG A 241 -23.43 -43.12 -18.08
CA ARG A 241 -24.76 -42.53 -17.89
C ARG A 241 -24.91 -41.12 -18.44
N ASP A 242 -23.81 -40.41 -18.59
CA ASP A 242 -23.76 -39.05 -19.13
C ASP A 242 -23.61 -39.02 -20.66
N GLY A 243 -23.55 -40.19 -21.31
CA GLY A 243 -23.46 -40.35 -22.76
C GLY A 243 -22.03 -40.34 -23.31
N THR A 244 -21.04 -40.30 -22.44
CA THR A 244 -19.62 -40.42 -22.77
C THR A 244 -19.22 -41.88 -22.86
N TRP A 245 -18.33 -42.20 -23.78
CA TRP A 245 -17.72 -43.51 -23.95
C TRP A 245 -16.47 -43.62 -23.11
N GLN A 246 -16.29 -44.78 -22.49
CA GLN A 246 -15.16 -45.14 -21.65
C GLN A 246 -14.70 -46.57 -21.98
N TRP A 247 -13.50 -46.93 -21.50
CA TRP A 247 -13.02 -48.29 -21.59
C TRP A 247 -12.30 -48.75 -20.31
N THR A 248 -12.38 -50.05 -20.00
CA THR A 248 -11.58 -50.70 -18.95
C THR A 248 -10.76 -51.85 -19.54
N LEU A 249 -9.50 -52.01 -19.12
CA LEU A 249 -8.67 -53.17 -19.43
C LEU A 249 -8.85 -54.21 -18.33
N ALA A 250 -9.31 -55.39 -18.70
CA ALA A 250 -9.53 -56.49 -17.79
C ALA A 250 -8.65 -57.70 -18.09
N ARG A 251 -8.29 -58.45 -17.05
CA ARG A 251 -7.68 -59.78 -17.16
C ARG A 251 -8.73 -60.82 -17.57
N ASP A 252 -8.27 -62.04 -17.84
CA ASP A 252 -9.11 -63.19 -18.13
C ASP A 252 -9.94 -63.67 -16.93
N ASP A 253 -9.55 -63.28 -15.72
CA ASP A 253 -10.30 -63.49 -14.48
C ASP A 253 -11.36 -62.41 -14.19
N GLY A 254 -11.53 -61.44 -15.08
CA GLY A 254 -12.50 -60.38 -14.95
C GLY A 254 -12.07 -59.19 -14.09
N SER A 255 -10.95 -59.28 -13.36
CA SER A 255 -10.36 -58.15 -12.63
C SER A 255 -9.96 -57.03 -13.59
N VAL A 256 -10.12 -55.78 -13.15
CA VAL A 256 -9.79 -54.59 -13.94
C VAL A 256 -8.40 -54.12 -13.52
N VAL A 257 -7.53 -53.91 -14.51
CA VAL A 257 -6.11 -53.54 -14.32
C VAL A 257 -5.86 -52.08 -14.67
N ALA A 258 -6.63 -51.55 -15.62
CA ALA A 258 -6.50 -50.17 -16.04
C ALA A 258 -7.84 -49.63 -16.53
N ASP A 259 -8.04 -48.33 -16.36
CA ASP A 259 -9.20 -47.60 -16.86
C ASP A 259 -8.74 -46.47 -17.80
N CYS A 260 -9.64 -46.00 -18.65
CA CYS A 260 -9.40 -44.87 -19.51
C CYS A 260 -9.17 -43.59 -18.69
N GLY A 261 -8.12 -42.84 -19.02
CA GLY A 261 -7.85 -41.52 -18.42
C GLY A 261 -8.70 -40.39 -19.01
N LEU A 262 -9.42 -40.67 -20.10
CA LEU A 262 -10.19 -39.69 -20.87
C LEU A 262 -11.64 -40.16 -21.07
N GLU A 263 -12.54 -39.20 -21.25
CA GLU A 263 -13.93 -39.44 -21.65
C GLU A 263 -14.12 -39.07 -23.12
N PHE A 264 -14.89 -39.87 -23.86
CA PHE A 264 -15.05 -39.67 -25.31
C PHE A 264 -16.51 -39.42 -25.68
N ASP A 265 -16.82 -38.38 -26.45
CA ASP A 265 -18.20 -38.12 -26.90
C ASP A 265 -18.77 -39.24 -27.80
N GLN A 266 -17.89 -40.03 -28.42
CA GLN A 266 -18.24 -41.03 -29.42
C GLN A 266 -17.41 -42.30 -29.21
N ARG A 267 -18.03 -43.45 -29.50
CA ARG A 267 -17.41 -44.78 -29.54
C ARG A 267 -16.07 -44.81 -30.27
N ASP A 268 -16.02 -44.16 -31.43
CA ASP A 268 -14.81 -44.15 -32.27
C ASP A 268 -13.61 -43.52 -31.54
N GLY A 269 -13.83 -42.55 -30.64
CA GLY A 269 -12.76 -41.95 -29.83
C GLY A 269 -12.22 -42.90 -28.76
N ALA A 270 -13.11 -43.66 -28.08
CA ALA A 270 -12.69 -44.69 -27.13
C ALA A 270 -11.93 -45.84 -27.83
N GLU A 271 -12.38 -46.23 -29.04
CA GLU A 271 -11.70 -47.24 -29.86
C GLU A 271 -10.32 -46.75 -30.35
N GLU A 272 -10.19 -45.47 -30.72
CA GLU A 272 -8.92 -44.85 -31.09
C GLU A 272 -7.95 -44.80 -29.90
N SER A 273 -8.42 -44.45 -28.71
CA SER A 273 -7.62 -44.49 -27.47
C SER A 273 -7.10 -45.89 -27.15
N VAL A 274 -7.94 -46.92 -27.29
CA VAL A 274 -7.51 -48.32 -27.13
C VAL A 274 -6.48 -48.70 -28.20
N SER A 275 -6.69 -48.28 -29.45
CA SER A 275 -5.75 -48.56 -30.54
C SER A 275 -4.39 -47.88 -30.29
N PHE A 276 -4.40 -46.64 -29.82
CA PHE A 276 -3.19 -45.91 -29.40
C PHE A 276 -2.44 -46.66 -28.30
N LEU A 277 -3.13 -47.10 -27.26
CA LEU A 277 -2.55 -47.86 -26.15
C LEU A 277 -1.96 -49.20 -26.63
N LYS A 278 -2.64 -49.91 -27.53
CA LYS A 278 -2.14 -51.15 -28.13
C LYS A 278 -0.93 -50.94 -29.04
N ASP A 279 -0.88 -49.83 -29.76
CA ASP A 279 0.19 -49.54 -30.71
C ASP A 279 1.45 -48.96 -30.04
N ARG A 280 1.29 -48.10 -29.03
CA ARG A 280 2.41 -47.42 -28.36
C ARG A 280 2.75 -47.96 -26.98
N GLY A 281 1.78 -48.47 -26.22
CA GLY A 281 1.98 -48.96 -24.85
C GLY A 281 3.10 -50.00 -24.73
N PRO A 282 3.12 -51.09 -25.52
CA PRO A 282 4.13 -52.15 -25.34
C PRO A 282 5.59 -51.71 -25.43
N GLU A 283 5.89 -50.63 -26.18
CA GLU A 283 7.24 -50.10 -26.41
C GLU A 283 7.50 -48.73 -25.74
N ALA A 284 6.51 -48.18 -25.02
CA ALA A 284 6.63 -46.88 -24.36
C ALA A 284 7.76 -46.86 -23.32
N ASP A 285 8.44 -45.73 -23.16
CA ASP A 285 9.46 -45.57 -22.13
C ASP A 285 8.82 -45.45 -20.73
N VAL A 286 9.61 -45.62 -19.67
CA VAL A 286 9.13 -45.44 -18.27
C VAL A 286 9.84 -44.24 -17.65
N ILE A 287 9.05 -43.30 -17.16
CA ILE A 287 9.45 -42.04 -16.54
C ILE A 287 9.05 -42.07 -15.06
N GLU A 288 9.88 -41.46 -14.22
CA GLU A 288 9.68 -41.33 -12.78
C GLU A 288 10.10 -39.90 -12.42
N ILE A 289 9.15 -39.08 -11.98
CA ILE A 289 9.38 -37.70 -11.55
C ILE A 289 9.60 -37.74 -10.04
N GLU A 290 10.81 -37.44 -9.59
CA GLU A 290 11.13 -37.32 -8.16
C GLU A 290 10.86 -35.88 -7.69
N GLY A 291 9.59 -35.57 -7.41
CA GLY A 291 9.14 -34.26 -6.93
C GLY A 291 8.92 -33.23 -8.04
N ALA A 292 9.92 -33.00 -8.91
CA ALA A 292 9.76 -32.12 -10.07
C ALA A 292 10.62 -32.52 -11.27
N ALA A 293 10.23 -32.05 -12.46
CA ALA A 293 10.98 -32.23 -13.69
C ALA A 293 10.89 -31.01 -14.61
N PHE A 294 11.96 -30.78 -15.36
CA PHE A 294 11.97 -29.86 -16.50
C PHE A 294 11.45 -30.57 -17.74
N THR A 295 10.46 -29.95 -18.37
CA THR A 295 9.78 -30.40 -19.58
C THR A 295 10.03 -29.38 -20.69
N TYR A 296 10.00 -29.84 -21.94
CA TYR A 296 10.33 -29.01 -23.09
C TYR A 296 9.32 -29.24 -24.20
N SER A 297 8.72 -28.17 -24.73
CA SER A 297 7.71 -28.24 -25.78
C SER A 297 8.05 -27.29 -26.93
N GLU A 298 7.62 -27.64 -28.15
CA GLU A 298 7.77 -26.79 -29.34
C GLU A 298 6.39 -26.25 -29.75
N ASP A 299 6.18 -24.93 -29.65
CA ASP A 299 5.03 -24.24 -30.25
C ASP A 299 5.50 -23.25 -31.31
N ARG A 300 4.86 -23.29 -32.48
CA ARG A 300 5.09 -22.36 -33.62
C ARG A 300 6.57 -22.20 -34.03
N GLY A 301 7.41 -23.20 -33.78
CA GLY A 301 8.84 -23.19 -34.11
C GLY A 301 9.72 -22.49 -33.08
N GLN A 302 9.21 -22.26 -31.87
CA GLN A 302 9.95 -21.84 -30.69
C GLN A 302 9.86 -22.92 -29.62
N TRP A 303 10.91 -23.03 -28.82
CA TRP A 303 11.01 -23.99 -27.72
C TRP A 303 10.71 -23.32 -26.39
N TYR A 304 9.94 -23.98 -25.54
CA TYR A 304 9.60 -23.51 -24.21
C TYR A 304 10.07 -24.55 -23.19
N TRP A 305 10.43 -24.10 -21.99
CA TRP A 305 10.71 -24.98 -20.87
C TRP A 305 9.71 -24.69 -19.76
N GLN A 306 9.30 -25.74 -19.03
CA GLN A 306 8.47 -25.62 -17.83
C GLN A 306 9.00 -26.55 -16.76
N LEU A 307 9.06 -26.06 -15.52
CA LEU A 307 9.22 -26.89 -14.33
C LEU A 307 7.83 -27.35 -13.90
N VAL A 308 7.62 -28.66 -13.83
CA VAL A 308 6.36 -29.25 -13.36
C VAL A 308 6.61 -30.11 -12.14
N ASP A 309 5.62 -30.19 -11.24
CA ASP A 309 5.61 -31.17 -10.16
C ASP A 309 5.25 -32.59 -10.66
N ASP A 310 5.13 -33.55 -9.75
CA ASP A 310 4.73 -34.93 -10.02
C ASP A 310 3.25 -35.09 -10.44
N ASP A 311 2.41 -34.11 -10.14
CA ASP A 311 1.03 -33.99 -10.62
C ASP A 311 0.92 -33.29 -11.99
N HIS A 312 2.04 -32.87 -12.57
CA HIS A 312 2.16 -32.07 -13.81
C HIS A 312 1.61 -30.65 -13.68
N THR A 313 1.50 -30.13 -12.46
CA THR A 313 1.20 -28.71 -12.22
C THR A 313 2.41 -27.86 -12.62
N PRO A 314 2.25 -26.87 -13.51
CA PRO A 314 3.32 -25.93 -13.82
C PRO A 314 3.71 -25.09 -12.60
N LEU A 315 4.97 -25.20 -12.21
CA LEU A 315 5.57 -24.46 -11.10
C LEU A 315 6.25 -23.18 -11.57
N ALA A 316 7.03 -23.29 -12.64
CA ALA A 316 7.82 -22.20 -13.22
C ALA A 316 7.91 -22.36 -14.74
N GLY A 317 8.00 -21.24 -15.45
CA GLY A 317 8.21 -21.23 -16.89
C GLY A 317 8.80 -19.90 -17.35
N HIS A 318 8.93 -19.76 -18.67
CA HIS A 318 9.33 -18.51 -19.30
C HIS A 318 8.39 -18.21 -20.47
N ASP A 319 7.87 -16.98 -20.52
CA ASP A 319 6.88 -16.57 -21.53
C ASP A 319 7.49 -16.45 -22.93
N ASP A 320 8.79 -16.13 -23.04
CA ASP A 320 9.47 -16.09 -24.34
C ASP A 320 10.00 -17.46 -24.76
N GLY A 321 9.72 -17.81 -26.01
CA GLY A 321 10.21 -19.03 -26.63
C GLY A 321 11.64 -18.91 -27.21
N TYR A 322 12.43 -19.95 -27.01
CA TYR A 322 13.81 -20.09 -27.46
C TYR A 322 13.92 -20.61 -28.91
N ARG A 323 15.06 -20.38 -29.56
CA ARG A 323 15.23 -20.74 -30.99
C ARG A 323 15.38 -22.24 -31.22
N ASP A 324 15.90 -22.95 -30.23
CA ASP A 324 16.10 -24.39 -30.25
C ASP A 324 16.06 -24.97 -28.82
N LYS A 325 15.93 -26.29 -28.73
CA LYS A 325 15.83 -27.01 -27.47
C LYS A 325 17.06 -26.83 -26.57
N ASP A 326 18.26 -26.75 -27.15
CA ASP A 326 19.51 -26.59 -26.38
C ASP A 326 19.57 -25.22 -25.66
N GLU A 327 18.98 -24.18 -26.27
CA GLU A 327 18.81 -22.87 -25.63
C GLU A 327 17.80 -22.90 -24.49
N ALA A 328 16.64 -23.53 -24.68
CA ALA A 328 15.64 -23.73 -23.62
C ALA A 328 16.21 -24.54 -22.43
N GLU A 329 16.95 -25.61 -22.72
CA GLU A 329 17.65 -26.42 -21.69
C GLU A 329 18.74 -25.63 -20.95
N SER A 330 19.39 -24.69 -21.64
CA SER A 330 20.38 -23.81 -20.99
C SER A 330 19.70 -22.79 -20.09
N ALA A 331 18.58 -22.22 -20.52
CA ALA A 331 17.79 -21.28 -19.72
C ALA A 331 17.20 -21.95 -18.47
N ALA A 332 16.60 -23.13 -18.59
CA ALA A 332 16.08 -23.90 -17.44
C ALA A 332 17.15 -24.19 -16.39
N ARG A 333 18.38 -24.51 -16.83
CA ARG A 333 19.52 -24.72 -15.93
C ARG A 333 20.00 -23.43 -15.28
N THR A 334 20.07 -22.33 -16.02
CA THR A 334 20.38 -21.01 -15.45
C THR A 334 19.32 -20.59 -14.42
N PHE A 335 18.05 -20.86 -14.69
CA PHE A 335 16.96 -20.68 -13.73
C PHE A 335 17.20 -21.50 -12.46
N ALA A 336 17.42 -22.82 -12.56
CA ALA A 336 17.66 -23.67 -11.39
C ALA A 336 18.88 -23.23 -10.56
N GLU A 337 19.98 -22.82 -11.22
CA GLU A 337 21.19 -22.34 -10.57
C GLU A 337 20.98 -20.98 -9.85
N ARG A 338 20.25 -20.04 -10.48
CA ARG A 338 20.03 -18.70 -9.93
C ARG A 338 18.93 -18.67 -8.88
N PHE A 339 17.86 -19.43 -9.05
CA PHE A 339 16.69 -19.40 -8.17
C PHE A 339 16.99 -19.92 -6.75
N GLU A 340 17.93 -20.87 -6.62
CA GLU A 340 18.37 -21.41 -5.32
C GLU A 340 18.90 -20.29 -4.40
N ASP A 341 19.75 -19.42 -4.94
CA ASP A 341 20.44 -18.36 -4.19
C ASP A 341 19.74 -16.99 -4.30
N ALA A 342 18.74 -16.85 -5.17
CA ALA A 342 18.03 -15.59 -5.40
C ALA A 342 17.33 -15.10 -4.13
N ARG A 343 17.59 -13.84 -3.77
CA ARG A 343 16.93 -13.20 -2.63
C ARG A 343 15.52 -12.79 -3.00
N LEU A 344 14.61 -12.89 -2.04
CA LEU A 344 13.28 -12.30 -2.17
C LEU A 344 13.37 -10.78 -1.98
N LEU A 345 12.86 -10.02 -2.94
CA LEU A 345 12.62 -8.58 -2.81
C LEU A 345 11.26 -8.40 -2.12
N ASP A 346 11.30 -8.03 -0.84
CA ASP A 346 10.11 -7.69 -0.06
C ASP A 346 10.21 -6.20 0.30
N VAL A 347 9.89 -5.36 -0.68
CA VAL A 347 9.81 -3.92 -0.50
C VAL A 347 8.41 -3.59 0.00
N GLY A 348 8.31 -2.93 1.15
CA GLY A 348 7.02 -2.64 1.77
C GLY A 348 6.31 -1.42 1.17
N HIS A 349 7.07 -0.37 0.87
CA HIS A 349 6.56 0.91 0.36
C HIS A 349 7.60 1.61 -0.54
N LEU A 350 8.84 1.67 -0.06
CA LEU A 350 9.96 2.29 -0.76
C LEU A 350 11.22 1.45 -0.51
N GLY A 351 12.01 1.20 -1.54
CA GLY A 351 13.32 0.56 -1.46
C GLY A 351 14.36 1.34 -2.27
N VAL A 352 15.63 1.16 -1.95
CA VAL A 352 16.75 1.72 -2.72
C VAL A 352 17.58 0.59 -3.32
N GLU A 353 17.56 0.50 -4.64
CA GLU A 353 18.38 -0.45 -5.40
C GLU A 353 19.70 0.22 -5.80
N LEU A 354 20.83 -0.39 -5.39
CA LEU A 354 22.17 -0.05 -5.86
C LEU A 354 22.53 -0.92 -7.07
N TYR A 355 22.93 -0.29 -8.17
CA TYR A 355 23.27 -0.99 -9.42
C TYR A 355 24.46 -0.36 -10.14
N GLU A 356 25.12 -1.15 -11.00
CA GLU A 356 26.31 -0.71 -11.77
C GLU A 356 25.90 -0.28 -13.18
N VAL A 357 26.39 0.88 -13.62
CA VAL A 357 26.21 1.42 -14.98
C VAL A 357 27.56 1.86 -15.52
N ASP A 358 27.97 1.29 -16.66
CA ASP A 358 29.24 1.61 -17.34
C ASP A 358 30.52 1.49 -16.48
N GLY A 359 30.48 0.72 -15.39
CA GLY A 359 31.61 0.51 -14.48
C GLY A 359 31.57 1.36 -13.20
N ASP A 360 30.61 2.30 -13.11
CA ASP A 360 30.35 3.13 -11.95
C ASP A 360 29.06 2.67 -11.26
N TRP A 361 28.89 2.99 -9.98
CA TRP A 361 27.72 2.63 -9.19
C TRP A 361 26.75 3.80 -9.10
N THR A 362 25.46 3.52 -9.16
CA THR A 362 24.42 4.50 -8.88
C THR A 362 23.30 3.82 -8.10
N TRP A 363 22.24 4.56 -7.81
CA TRP A 363 21.11 4.07 -7.04
C TRP A 363 19.80 4.58 -7.61
N ARG A 364 18.71 3.86 -7.35
CA ARG A 364 17.35 4.24 -7.72
C ARG A 364 16.36 3.87 -6.64
N PHE A 365 15.26 4.59 -6.59
CA PHE A 365 14.12 4.25 -5.75
C PHE A 365 13.22 3.26 -6.50
N VAL A 366 12.69 2.29 -5.75
CA VAL A 366 11.66 1.35 -6.19
C VAL A 366 10.49 1.33 -5.21
N ASP A 367 9.28 1.08 -5.70
CA ASP A 367 8.09 0.93 -4.85
C ASP A 367 7.88 -0.53 -4.37
N ASP A 368 6.72 -0.80 -3.77
CA ASP A 368 6.33 -2.12 -3.26
C ASP A 368 6.03 -3.17 -4.35
N ALA A 369 5.74 -2.71 -5.57
CA ALA A 369 5.65 -3.55 -6.77
C ALA A 369 7.02 -3.78 -7.44
N ASP A 370 8.10 -3.22 -6.87
CA ASP A 370 9.45 -3.22 -7.45
C ASP A 370 9.49 -2.48 -8.81
N ASP A 371 8.62 -1.48 -9.01
CA ASP A 371 8.70 -0.57 -10.16
C ASP A 371 9.68 0.56 -9.85
N VAL A 372 10.45 1.00 -10.87
CA VAL A 372 11.42 2.10 -10.71
C VAL A 372 10.68 3.42 -10.67
N VAL A 373 10.87 4.16 -9.58
CA VAL A 373 10.12 5.40 -9.34
C VAL A 373 10.97 6.66 -9.44
N ALA A 374 12.28 6.56 -9.23
CA ALA A 374 13.25 7.61 -9.51
C ALA A 374 14.66 7.07 -9.63
N ASP A 375 15.45 7.72 -10.49
CA ASP A 375 16.87 7.41 -10.68
C ASP A 375 17.74 8.53 -10.11
N ALA A 376 18.85 8.17 -9.48
CA ALA A 376 19.85 9.15 -9.08
C ALA A 376 20.55 9.76 -10.29
N VAL A 377 20.87 11.05 -10.19
CA VAL A 377 21.63 11.77 -11.23
C VAL A 377 23.12 11.48 -11.14
N ALA A 378 23.62 11.23 -9.92
CA ALA A 378 25.02 11.00 -9.65
C ALA A 378 25.44 9.54 -9.87
N ALA A 379 26.69 9.37 -10.32
CA ALA A 379 27.38 8.09 -10.37
C ALA A 379 28.62 8.14 -9.47
N TYR A 380 28.97 7.00 -8.89
CA TYR A 380 29.97 6.85 -7.84
C TYR A 380 30.99 5.78 -8.22
N ASP A 381 32.26 6.00 -7.90
CA ASP A 381 33.34 5.06 -8.25
C ASP A 381 33.18 3.68 -7.56
N THR A 382 32.47 3.61 -6.43
CA THR A 382 32.29 2.37 -5.67
C THR A 382 30.86 2.19 -5.16
N ARG A 383 30.43 0.93 -5.02
CA ARG A 383 29.16 0.57 -4.37
C ARG A 383 28.99 1.22 -3.00
N ARG A 384 30.08 1.32 -2.22
CA ARG A 384 30.02 1.86 -0.86
C ARG A 384 29.74 3.36 -0.88
N ASP A 385 30.25 4.10 -1.85
CA ASP A 385 29.99 5.53 -1.98
C ASP A 385 28.53 5.79 -2.41
N ALA A 386 27.99 4.97 -3.30
CA ALA A 386 26.57 5.01 -3.68
C ALA A 386 25.65 4.66 -2.49
N GLU A 387 26.01 3.64 -1.71
CA GLU A 387 25.31 3.26 -0.49
C GLU A 387 25.35 4.37 0.56
N GLU A 388 26.51 5.01 0.80
CA GLU A 388 26.63 6.13 1.74
C GLU A 388 25.80 7.35 1.31
N ALA A 389 25.71 7.62 0.01
CA ALA A 389 24.85 8.68 -0.52
C ALA A 389 23.37 8.38 -0.29
N ALA A 390 22.92 7.14 -0.56
CA ALA A 390 21.55 6.72 -0.29
C ALA A 390 21.24 6.73 1.24
N GLU A 391 22.14 6.20 2.08
CA GLU A 391 22.00 6.18 3.54
C GLU A 391 21.85 7.60 4.13
N ALA A 392 22.58 8.58 3.59
CA ALA A 392 22.48 9.97 4.02
C ALA A 392 21.17 10.64 3.59
N LEU A 393 20.58 10.18 2.49
CA LEU A 393 19.39 10.79 1.89
C LEU A 393 18.08 10.38 2.58
N LEU A 394 17.95 9.12 3.01
CA LEU A 394 16.70 8.60 3.58
C LEU A 394 16.18 9.41 4.79
N PRO A 395 17.00 9.82 5.77
CA PRO A 395 16.54 10.69 6.86
C PRO A 395 16.18 12.10 6.39
N ALA A 396 16.86 12.62 5.37
CA ALA A 396 16.58 13.93 4.81
C ALA A 396 15.21 13.96 4.11
N LEU A 397 14.81 12.86 3.46
CA LEU A 397 13.54 12.74 2.76
C LEU A 397 12.31 12.84 3.67
N GLU A 398 12.35 12.24 4.87
CA GLU A 398 11.24 12.30 5.85
C GLU A 398 10.84 13.76 6.12
N SER A 399 11.83 14.64 6.30
CA SER A 399 11.64 16.06 6.59
C SER A 399 11.70 16.98 5.35
N ALA A 400 11.90 16.43 4.15
CA ALA A 400 12.05 17.21 2.93
C ALA A 400 10.79 18.02 2.65
N SER A 401 10.95 19.32 2.43
CA SER A 401 9.81 20.15 2.03
C SER A 401 9.43 19.90 0.58
N VAL A 402 8.14 20.14 0.27
CA VAL A 402 7.61 19.98 -1.09
C VAL A 402 7.37 21.36 -1.70
N THR A 403 8.12 21.67 -2.76
CA THR A 403 8.00 22.91 -3.55
C THR A 403 7.46 22.61 -4.94
N VAL A 404 7.07 23.65 -5.69
CA VAL A 404 6.55 23.48 -7.05
C VAL A 404 7.28 24.40 -8.02
N ALA A 405 7.87 23.84 -9.06
CA ALA A 405 8.52 24.59 -10.13
C ALA A 405 7.49 25.54 -10.79
N GLY A 406 7.87 26.80 -10.93
CA GLY A 406 6.99 27.85 -11.44
C GLY A 406 6.13 28.56 -10.39
N GLU A 407 6.15 28.15 -9.13
CA GLU A 407 5.57 28.89 -8.01
C GLU A 407 6.70 29.61 -7.23
N PRO A 408 6.68 30.95 -7.11
CA PRO A 408 7.68 31.66 -6.33
C PRO A 408 7.73 31.13 -4.89
N THR A 409 8.93 31.00 -4.33
CA THR A 409 9.12 30.39 -3.02
C THR A 409 10.25 31.09 -2.24
N TYR A 410 9.96 31.47 -1.00
CA TYR A 410 10.97 31.82 0.00
C TYR A 410 11.52 30.53 0.60
N GLU A 411 12.75 30.20 0.28
CA GLU A 411 13.47 29.03 0.74
C GLU A 411 14.37 29.42 1.90
N LEU A 412 14.03 28.99 3.12
CA LEU A 412 14.81 29.21 4.34
C LEU A 412 15.64 27.96 4.62
N TYR A 413 16.95 28.10 4.80
CA TYR A 413 17.86 26.97 4.96
C TYR A 413 19.00 27.28 5.92
N GLU A 414 19.56 26.23 6.51
CA GLU A 414 20.75 26.33 7.37
C GLU A 414 22.03 26.06 6.58
N SER A 415 23.04 26.90 6.79
CA SER A 415 24.39 26.72 6.27
C SER A 415 25.39 26.87 7.40
N GLY A 416 25.83 25.74 7.97
CA GLY A 416 26.70 25.75 9.14
C GLY A 416 25.88 25.94 10.42
N GLU A 417 26.08 27.04 11.13
CA GLU A 417 25.32 27.42 12.34
C GLU A 417 24.41 28.64 12.08
N GLU A 418 24.28 29.05 10.82
CA GLU A 418 23.57 30.26 10.40
C GLU A 418 22.42 29.92 9.44
N TRP A 419 21.29 30.59 9.65
CA TRP A 419 20.10 30.58 8.80
C TRP A 419 20.23 31.62 7.70
N HIS A 420 19.88 31.20 6.49
CA HIS A 420 19.78 32.04 5.32
C HIS A 420 18.41 31.86 4.68
N TRP A 421 18.05 32.81 3.84
CA TRP A 421 16.89 32.65 2.98
C TRP A 421 17.20 33.10 1.57
N ARG A 422 16.49 32.53 0.60
CA ARG A 422 16.49 32.97 -0.80
C ARG A 422 15.08 33.00 -1.37
N LEU A 423 14.82 33.90 -2.30
CA LEU A 423 13.58 33.95 -3.08
C LEU A 423 13.86 33.35 -4.46
N VAL A 424 13.20 32.23 -4.75
CA VAL A 424 13.19 31.58 -6.06
C VAL A 424 11.95 32.05 -6.81
N ASP A 425 12.11 32.47 -8.06
CA ASP A 425 11.01 33.00 -8.87
C ASP A 425 10.29 31.93 -9.72
N GLU A 426 9.35 32.36 -10.57
CA GLU A 426 8.60 31.47 -11.49
C GLU A 426 9.51 30.81 -12.56
N GLY A 427 10.69 31.38 -12.84
CA GLY A 427 11.70 30.85 -13.75
C GLY A 427 12.68 29.89 -13.08
N GLU A 428 12.54 29.66 -11.77
CA GLU A 428 13.49 28.94 -10.91
C GLU A 428 14.82 29.66 -10.67
N ASP A 429 14.89 30.96 -11.00
CA ASP A 429 16.06 31.79 -10.76
C ASP A 429 16.02 32.31 -9.31
N ILE A 430 17.19 32.39 -8.67
CA ILE A 430 17.32 33.04 -7.36
C ILE A 430 17.38 34.54 -7.60
N VAL A 431 16.37 35.27 -7.13
CA VAL A 431 16.23 36.71 -7.42
C VAL A 431 16.49 37.60 -6.20
N ALA A 432 16.42 37.04 -4.98
CA ALA A 432 16.76 37.75 -3.76
C ALA A 432 17.29 36.79 -2.69
N ARG A 433 18.06 37.30 -1.73
CA ARG A 433 18.60 36.51 -0.61
C ARG A 433 18.76 37.33 0.66
N SER A 434 18.98 36.64 1.77
CA SER A 434 19.39 37.28 3.02
C SER A 434 20.74 38.01 2.83
N PRO A 435 20.91 39.23 3.39
CA PRO A 435 22.16 39.97 3.29
C PRO A 435 23.31 39.23 3.99
N GLU A 436 23.04 38.65 5.16
CA GLU A 436 23.98 37.90 5.99
C GLU A 436 23.30 36.64 6.54
N GLY A 437 24.08 35.79 7.22
CA GLY A 437 23.56 34.64 7.96
C GLY A 437 23.04 35.05 9.33
N GLU A 438 21.97 34.39 9.78
CA GLU A 438 21.31 34.71 11.05
C GLU A 438 21.39 33.53 12.02
N ALA A 439 21.78 33.75 13.27
CA ALA A 439 21.88 32.66 14.25
C ALA A 439 20.51 32.01 14.57
N GLU A 440 19.43 32.78 14.42
CA GLU A 440 18.07 32.35 14.77
C GLU A 440 17.17 32.26 13.53
N HIS A 441 16.47 31.13 13.39
CA HIS A 441 15.49 30.90 12.34
C HIS A 441 14.42 32.02 12.27
N GLY A 442 13.92 32.47 13.43
CA GLY A 442 12.88 33.50 13.50
C GLY A 442 13.29 34.84 12.89
N ARG A 443 14.60 35.15 12.85
CA ARG A 443 15.10 36.38 12.22
C ARG A 443 15.06 36.29 10.69
N SER A 444 15.38 35.13 10.13
CA SER A 444 15.18 34.86 8.69
C SER A 444 13.69 34.88 8.31
N GLU A 445 12.81 34.30 9.13
CA GLU A 445 11.36 34.37 8.91
C GLU A 445 10.86 35.82 8.90
N TRP A 446 11.28 36.63 9.87
CA TRP A 446 10.95 38.04 9.94
C TRP A 446 11.42 38.80 8.70
N GLN A 447 12.66 38.60 8.25
CA GLN A 447 13.18 39.25 7.03
C GLN A 447 12.35 38.92 5.79
N THR A 448 11.97 37.65 5.60
CA THR A 448 11.12 37.25 4.45
C THR A 448 9.74 37.88 4.51
N GLU A 449 9.14 38.00 5.71
CA GLU A 449 7.86 38.67 5.92
C GLU A 449 7.97 40.16 5.60
N GLN A 450 8.98 40.84 6.15
CA GLN A 450 9.22 42.26 5.88
C GLN A 450 9.45 42.53 4.40
N PHE A 451 10.21 41.67 3.70
CA PHE A 451 10.43 41.82 2.27
C PHE A 451 9.14 41.56 1.47
N GLY A 452 8.41 40.47 1.75
CA GLY A 452 7.19 40.10 1.03
C GLY A 452 6.06 41.11 1.17
N GLU A 453 5.87 41.66 2.38
CA GLU A 453 4.82 42.66 2.68
C GLU A 453 5.12 44.03 2.09
N ASN A 454 6.39 44.47 2.11
CA ASN A 454 6.75 45.83 1.74
C ASN A 454 7.25 45.97 0.29
N ALA A 455 7.66 44.89 -0.39
CA ALA A 455 8.28 44.97 -1.72
C ALA A 455 7.39 45.67 -2.76
N THR A 456 6.09 45.41 -2.76
CA THR A 456 5.16 45.96 -3.76
C THR A 456 5.12 47.49 -3.74
N GLU A 457 5.11 48.11 -2.56
CA GLU A 457 4.96 49.56 -2.38
C GLU A 457 6.30 50.29 -2.16
N ALA A 458 7.40 49.54 -2.13
CA ALA A 458 8.72 50.09 -1.88
C ALA A 458 9.13 51.11 -2.95
N ASP A 459 9.81 52.18 -2.53
CA ASP A 459 10.37 53.15 -3.45
C ASP A 459 11.67 52.60 -4.09
N VAL A 460 12.10 53.16 -5.22
CA VAL A 460 13.41 52.82 -5.82
C VAL A 460 14.31 54.03 -5.67
N VAL A 461 15.42 53.86 -4.96
CA VAL A 461 16.26 54.96 -4.52
C VAL A 461 17.72 54.74 -4.86
N GLU A 462 18.46 55.83 -4.99
CA GLU A 462 19.90 55.85 -5.27
C GLU A 462 20.51 56.93 -4.37
N ILE A 463 21.66 56.60 -3.77
CA ILE A 463 22.45 57.53 -2.96
C ILE A 463 23.76 57.73 -3.73
N GLU A 464 24.06 58.96 -4.16
CA GLU A 464 25.26 59.24 -4.96
C GLU A 464 26.53 59.35 -4.10
N ASP A 465 26.44 59.97 -2.91
CA ASP A 465 27.57 60.13 -1.96
C ASP A 465 27.07 59.91 -0.53
N ALA A 466 26.13 60.76 -0.07
CA ALA A 466 25.42 60.63 1.20
C ALA A 466 24.05 61.32 1.14
N GLU A 467 23.15 60.93 2.04
CA GLU A 467 21.79 61.50 2.15
C GLU A 467 21.34 61.45 3.62
N TYR A 468 20.61 62.47 4.06
CA TYR A 468 19.88 62.42 5.32
C TYR A 468 18.58 61.66 5.12
N GLU A 469 18.37 60.61 5.90
CA GLU A 469 17.12 59.85 5.94
C GLU A 469 16.36 60.20 7.21
N VAL A 470 15.13 60.68 7.05
CA VAL A 470 14.16 60.94 8.12
C VAL A 470 13.17 59.80 8.15
N TYR A 471 13.06 59.08 9.27
CA TYR A 471 12.32 57.83 9.36
C TYR A 471 11.51 57.73 10.66
N PRO A 472 10.37 57.03 10.66
CA PRO A 472 9.60 56.77 11.87
C PRO A 472 10.23 55.64 12.69
N SER A 473 10.12 55.74 14.01
CA SER A 473 10.32 54.63 14.94
C SER A 473 9.34 53.51 14.65
N ALA A 474 9.81 52.27 14.75
CA ALA A 474 8.93 51.10 14.62
C ALA A 474 7.84 51.15 15.69
N ASP A 475 6.59 50.85 15.32
CA ASP A 475 5.44 50.85 16.23
C ASP A 475 5.73 49.99 17.47
N ALA A 476 5.74 50.61 18.65
CA ALA A 476 5.87 49.91 19.93
C ALA A 476 4.63 49.06 20.31
N THR A 477 3.71 48.81 19.38
CA THR A 477 2.40 48.18 19.66
C THR A 477 2.27 46.71 19.30
N ALA A 478 3.38 45.96 19.14
CA ALA A 478 3.33 44.53 18.79
C ALA A 478 4.12 43.60 19.73
N SER A 479 4.12 43.83 21.06
CA SER A 479 4.78 42.90 22.00
C SER A 479 4.11 42.77 23.38
N ASP A 480 2.78 42.70 23.47
CA ASP A 480 2.12 42.42 24.77
C ASP A 480 0.92 41.46 24.67
N ASP A 481 1.04 40.39 23.89
CA ASP A 481 0.14 39.24 24.00
C ASP A 481 0.87 37.94 23.61
N THR A 482 1.71 37.41 24.51
CA THR A 482 1.97 35.96 24.60
C THR A 482 2.33 35.58 26.04
N ASP A 483 1.34 35.10 26.79
CA ASP A 483 1.55 34.23 27.94
C ASP A 483 2.09 32.87 27.43
N GLY A 484 3.36 32.55 27.72
CA GLY A 484 3.95 31.23 27.44
C GLY A 484 5.41 31.12 27.84
N ASP A 485 5.71 30.31 28.85
CA ASP A 485 7.06 29.96 29.33
C ASP A 485 8.00 29.50 28.19
N ALA A 486 9.14 30.18 27.99
CA ALA A 486 10.38 29.60 27.49
C ALA A 486 11.58 30.53 27.79
N ASP A 487 12.61 30.00 28.44
CA ASP A 487 13.95 30.59 28.49
C ASP A 487 14.48 30.77 27.06
N GLY A 488 14.80 32.00 26.66
CA GLY A 488 15.36 32.36 25.35
C GLY A 488 16.04 33.71 25.41
N ASP A 489 17.35 33.69 25.24
CA ASP A 489 18.30 34.82 25.26
C ASP A 489 18.14 35.62 23.97
N LEU A 490 17.26 36.64 23.96
CA LEU A 490 17.17 37.60 22.87
C LEU A 490 18.43 38.47 22.87
N PRO A 491 19.10 38.74 21.73
CA PRO A 491 20.11 39.78 21.68
C PRO A 491 19.41 41.11 21.97
N ALA A 492 19.82 41.76 23.06
CA ALA A 492 19.38 43.09 23.40
C ALA A 492 19.62 44.02 22.19
N PRO A 493 18.65 44.86 21.78
CA PRO A 493 19.01 46.05 21.03
C PRO A 493 20.01 46.83 21.89
N PHE A 494 21.06 47.33 21.23
CA PHE A 494 22.14 48.15 21.78
C PHE A 494 21.87 48.67 23.20
N GLU A 495 22.69 48.22 24.15
CA GLU A 495 22.69 48.74 25.51
C GLU A 495 22.69 50.28 25.46
N GLU A 496 21.59 50.83 25.95
CA GLU A 496 21.43 52.23 26.30
C GLU A 496 22.64 52.63 27.17
N ALA A 497 23.50 53.49 26.63
CA ALA A 497 24.62 54.04 27.38
C ALA A 497 24.07 54.66 28.67
N ALA A 498 24.64 54.25 29.80
CA ALA A 498 24.19 54.56 31.14
C ALA A 498 23.73 56.03 31.29
N ALA A 499 22.41 56.21 31.36
CA ALA A 499 21.81 57.43 31.89
C ALA A 499 22.27 57.60 33.34
N THR A 500 23.19 58.54 33.55
CA THR A 500 23.53 59.00 34.91
C THR A 500 22.66 60.20 35.27
N ASP A 501 21.74 59.92 36.20
CA ASP A 501 21.11 60.83 37.17
C ASP A 501 20.03 61.84 36.71
N GLY A 502 18.79 61.33 36.70
CA GLY A 502 17.75 61.88 37.58
C GLY A 502 16.75 62.87 36.99
N GLY A 503 15.52 62.39 36.72
CA GLY A 503 14.30 63.09 37.14
C GLY A 503 13.37 63.67 36.05
N THR A 504 12.24 62.97 35.87
CA THR A 504 10.89 63.46 35.52
C THR A 504 10.69 64.17 34.17
N ALA A 505 10.16 63.42 33.20
CA ALA A 505 9.52 63.94 32.00
C ALA A 505 8.37 64.91 32.34
N VAL A 506 8.43 66.12 31.79
CA VAL A 506 7.32 67.09 31.81
C VAL A 506 6.72 67.13 30.41
N THR A 507 5.46 66.73 30.31
CA THR A 507 4.62 66.89 29.13
C THR A 507 4.27 68.37 28.93
N PHE A 508 4.38 68.85 27.69
CA PHE A 508 3.79 70.11 27.26
C PHE A 508 2.75 69.82 26.16
N GLU A 509 1.48 69.82 26.52
CA GLU A 509 0.37 70.03 25.57
C GLU A 509 0.23 71.53 25.31
N GLU A 510 0.25 71.95 24.03
CA GLU A 510 -0.88 72.67 23.38
C GLU A 510 -0.48 73.16 21.97
N GLY A 511 -1.23 72.70 20.96
CA GLY A 511 -1.20 73.25 19.61
C GLY A 511 -2.09 72.49 18.62
N GLU A 512 -3.42 72.61 18.73
CA GLU A 512 -4.39 72.17 17.71
C GLU A 512 -4.10 72.82 16.33
N ASP A 513 -3.82 72.03 15.28
CA ASP A 513 -4.50 72.12 13.96
C ASP A 513 -4.17 70.91 13.03
N GLY A 514 -5.05 69.91 13.02
CA GLY A 514 -5.50 69.17 11.83
C GLY A 514 -4.52 68.45 10.89
N GLY A 515 -4.20 67.20 11.22
CA GLY A 515 -3.86 66.09 10.32
C GLY A 515 -4.24 64.78 11.02
N GLU A 516 -4.51 63.69 10.29
CA GLU A 516 -4.47 62.36 10.92
C GLU A 516 -2.99 62.09 11.20
N ASP A 517 -2.49 62.65 12.30
CA ASP A 517 -1.08 62.62 12.66
C ASP A 517 -0.76 61.22 13.22
N ASP A 518 0.17 60.61 12.53
CA ASP A 518 0.85 59.40 12.90
C ASP A 518 1.64 59.65 14.20
N ASP A 519 1.12 59.19 15.35
CA ASP A 519 1.70 59.36 16.70
C ASP A 519 3.09 58.67 16.87
N ARG A 520 3.76 58.32 15.77
CA ARG A 520 5.10 57.70 15.75
C ARG A 520 6.17 58.77 15.94
N ASP A 521 7.12 58.49 16.81
CA ASP A 521 8.35 59.28 16.91
C ASP A 521 9.16 59.15 15.62
N TRP A 522 9.85 60.21 15.22
CA TRP A 522 10.67 60.30 14.02
C TRP A 522 12.12 60.58 14.39
N HIS A 523 13.04 59.94 13.67
CA HIS A 523 14.48 60.12 13.81
C HIS A 523 15.08 60.55 12.47
N TRP A 524 16.32 61.02 12.51
CA TRP A 524 17.10 61.24 11.31
C TRP A 524 18.47 60.59 11.41
N ARG A 525 19.00 60.16 10.27
CA ARG A 525 20.36 59.62 10.13
C ARG A 525 20.98 60.12 8.83
N LEU A 526 22.28 60.45 8.85
CA LEU A 526 23.07 60.75 7.66
C LEU A 526 23.76 59.46 7.21
N VAL A 527 23.46 59.01 6.00
CA VAL A 527 23.87 57.69 5.51
C VAL A 527 24.62 57.83 4.19
N THR A 528 25.74 57.11 4.04
CA THR A 528 26.50 57.07 2.78
C THR A 528 25.90 56.09 1.76
N GLU A 529 26.41 56.08 0.52
CA GLU A 529 26.04 55.08 -0.49
C GLU A 529 26.23 53.62 -0.02
N ASP A 530 27.25 53.38 0.81
CA ASP A 530 27.58 52.09 1.43
C ASP A 530 26.72 51.77 2.66
N ARG A 531 25.74 52.61 2.98
CA ARG A 531 24.85 52.50 4.15
C ARG A 531 25.54 52.67 5.50
N GLU A 532 26.71 53.28 5.52
CA GLU A 532 27.35 53.66 6.76
C GLU A 532 26.65 54.88 7.36
N VAL A 533 26.21 54.78 8.61
CA VAL A 533 25.63 55.91 9.33
C VAL A 533 26.74 56.80 9.86
N VAL A 534 26.82 58.01 9.33
CA VAL A 534 27.84 59.00 9.67
C VAL A 534 27.45 59.81 10.89
N ALA A 535 26.15 60.13 11.03
CA ALA A 535 25.59 60.89 12.14
C ALA A 535 24.12 60.54 12.34
N ALA A 536 23.62 60.60 13.57
CA ALA A 536 22.21 60.37 13.87
C ALA A 536 21.63 61.38 14.88
N SER A 537 20.30 61.49 14.89
CA SER A 537 19.54 62.21 15.91
C SER A 537 19.70 61.57 17.27
N THR A 538 19.93 62.37 18.31
CA THR A 538 20.03 61.88 19.70
C THR A 538 18.67 61.84 20.42
N GLU A 539 17.63 62.42 19.82
CA GLU A 539 16.29 62.50 20.40
C GLU A 539 15.23 62.21 19.33
N PRO A 540 14.08 61.65 19.71
CA PRO A 540 12.93 61.53 18.82
C PRO A 540 12.29 62.88 18.50
N HIS A 541 11.64 62.95 17.36
CA HIS A 541 10.90 64.10 16.84
C HIS A 541 9.43 63.74 16.61
N PRO A 542 8.48 64.67 16.80
CA PRO A 542 7.06 64.33 16.70
C PRO A 542 6.60 63.99 15.28
N ASP A 543 7.32 64.46 14.25
CA ASP A 543 6.97 64.27 12.85
C ASP A 543 8.21 64.43 11.94
N ALA A 544 8.07 64.06 10.68
CA ALA A 544 9.13 64.13 9.68
C ALA A 544 9.63 65.56 9.40
N ASP A 545 8.76 66.57 9.51
CA ASP A 545 9.13 67.98 9.28
C ASP A 545 10.00 68.48 10.44
N ALA A 546 9.68 68.12 11.68
CA ALA A 546 10.45 68.44 12.88
C ALA A 546 11.84 67.78 12.89
N ALA A 547 11.94 66.54 12.40
CA ALA A 547 13.22 65.86 12.18
C ALA A 547 14.04 66.55 11.07
N SER A 548 13.38 67.00 10.00
CA SER A 548 14.03 67.78 8.93
C SER A 548 14.54 69.14 9.43
N ASP A 549 13.76 69.83 10.26
CA ASP A 549 14.18 71.07 10.92
C ASP A 549 15.36 70.83 11.89
N ALA A 550 15.47 69.64 12.48
CA ALA A 550 16.62 69.26 13.30
C ALA A 550 17.89 69.11 12.46
N ILE A 551 17.80 68.54 11.26
CA ILE A 551 18.93 68.48 10.31
C ILE A 551 19.40 69.88 9.95
N GLU A 552 18.50 70.84 9.68
CA GLU A 552 18.91 72.22 9.39
C GLU A 552 19.66 72.88 10.57
N ARG A 553 19.27 72.56 11.82
CA ARG A 553 20.03 73.00 13.00
C ARG A 553 21.40 72.36 13.07
N VAL A 554 21.52 71.06 12.78
CA VAL A 554 22.82 70.36 12.72
C VAL A 554 23.71 71.00 11.67
N ARG A 555 23.19 71.34 10.48
CA ARG A 555 23.93 72.03 9.42
C ARG A 555 24.48 73.37 9.88
N GLU A 556 23.64 74.21 10.48
CA GLU A 556 24.07 75.51 10.99
C GLU A 556 25.13 75.34 12.09
N GLN A 557 24.84 74.50 13.08
CA GLN A 557 25.68 74.31 14.26
C GLN A 557 27.02 73.65 13.95
N ALA A 558 27.03 72.55 13.19
CA ALA A 558 28.26 71.86 12.81
C ALA A 558 29.19 72.75 11.96
N SER A 559 28.62 73.64 11.13
CA SER A 559 29.42 74.58 10.31
C SER A 559 30.14 75.65 11.13
N GLU A 560 29.60 75.97 12.31
CA GLU A 560 30.17 76.94 13.26
C GLU A 560 30.86 76.27 14.46
N ALA A 561 30.86 74.94 14.51
CA ALA A 561 31.33 74.19 15.67
C ALA A 561 32.85 74.14 15.77
N ASP A 562 33.37 74.53 16.94
CA ASP A 562 34.77 74.32 17.29
C ASP A 562 34.96 72.92 17.89
N LEU A 563 36.09 72.28 17.58
CA LEU A 563 36.48 71.03 18.22
C LEU A 563 37.05 71.30 19.61
N ILE A 564 36.47 70.67 20.62
CA ILE A 564 36.94 70.73 22.01
C ILE A 564 38.16 69.81 22.17
N GLU A 565 39.35 70.40 22.34
CA GLU A 565 40.58 69.67 22.67
C GLU A 565 41.27 70.31 23.89
N PHE A 566 41.47 69.53 24.95
CA PHE A 566 42.18 69.97 26.15
C PHE A 566 43.35 69.04 26.48
N GLU A 567 44.44 69.62 27.01
CA GLU A 567 45.61 68.86 27.51
C GLU A 567 45.45 68.47 29.00
N HIS A 568 44.45 69.01 29.68
CA HIS A 568 44.16 68.79 31.10
C HIS A 568 42.63 68.81 31.32
N ALA A 569 42.17 68.37 32.50
CA ALA A 569 40.75 68.36 32.79
C ALA A 569 40.10 69.76 32.65
N ALA A 570 38.85 69.83 32.18
CA ALA A 570 38.12 71.06 31.95
C ALA A 570 36.78 71.06 32.68
N PHE A 571 36.42 72.18 33.30
CA PHE A 571 35.07 72.39 33.82
C PHE A 571 34.14 72.85 32.69
N GLN A 572 33.04 72.13 32.49
CA GLN A 572 31.94 72.47 31.59
C GLN A 572 30.69 72.80 32.41
N VAL A 573 30.05 73.94 32.12
CA VAL A 573 28.74 74.30 32.67
C VAL A 573 27.72 74.14 31.55
N TYR A 574 26.68 73.35 31.79
CA TYR A 574 25.67 72.97 30.80
C TYR A 574 24.25 73.02 31.39
N GLU A 575 23.25 73.11 30.53
CA GLU A 575 21.84 72.97 30.88
C GLU A 575 21.42 71.50 30.77
N ALA A 576 20.85 70.94 31.83
CA ALA A 576 20.30 69.59 31.85
C ALA A 576 18.89 69.56 31.23
N ASP A 577 18.39 68.36 30.92
CA ASP A 577 17.09 68.16 30.27
C ASP A 577 15.90 68.72 31.08
N SER A 578 16.07 68.89 32.39
CA SER A 578 15.11 69.55 33.29
C SER A 578 15.02 71.07 33.09
N GLY A 579 15.87 71.67 32.27
CA GLY A 579 16.05 73.12 32.10
C GLY A 579 16.87 73.76 33.23
N GLU A 580 17.49 72.95 34.09
CA GLU A 580 18.33 73.41 35.20
C GLU A 580 19.82 73.28 34.86
N TRP A 581 20.64 74.16 35.42
CA TRP A 581 22.06 74.25 35.09
C TRP A 581 22.91 73.35 36.00
N ARG A 582 23.78 72.55 35.41
CA ARG A 582 24.75 71.69 36.11
C ARG A 582 26.17 72.00 35.65
N TRP A 583 27.17 71.52 36.39
CA TRP A 583 28.56 71.56 35.94
C TRP A 583 29.19 70.17 36.02
N ARG A 584 30.12 69.87 35.12
CA ARG A 584 30.94 68.65 35.12
C ARG A 584 32.41 68.97 34.86
N LEU A 585 33.31 68.22 35.47
CA LEU A 585 34.73 68.23 35.22
C LEU A 585 35.04 67.04 34.30
N ILE A 586 35.43 67.32 33.07
CA ILE A 586 35.81 66.31 32.07
C ILE A 586 37.33 66.21 31.96
N ASP A 587 37.91 65.04 31.74
CA ASP A 587 39.36 64.87 31.50
C ASP A 587 39.76 65.09 30.03
N GLU A 588 41.02 64.78 29.67
CA GLU A 588 41.56 64.94 28.31
C GLU A 588 40.97 63.93 27.29
N ASP A 589 40.31 62.89 27.79
CA ASP A 589 39.65 61.82 27.05
C ASP A 589 38.11 61.99 27.05
N GLY A 590 37.60 63.07 27.64
CA GLY A 590 36.16 63.38 27.69
C GLY A 590 35.41 62.71 28.86
N ASN A 591 36.10 61.98 29.74
CA ASN A 591 35.46 61.29 30.87
C ASN A 591 35.07 62.27 31.98
N VAL A 592 33.86 62.12 32.53
CA VAL A 592 33.40 62.92 33.67
C VAL A 592 34.10 62.46 34.95
N LEU A 593 35.01 63.28 35.48
CA LEU A 593 35.72 63.06 36.73
C LEU A 593 34.92 63.47 37.97
N ALA A 594 34.05 64.46 37.83
CA ALA A 594 33.17 64.98 38.88
C ALA A 594 32.03 65.80 38.28
N ASP A 595 30.87 65.83 38.93
CA ASP A 595 29.73 66.68 38.56
C ASP A 595 29.27 67.55 39.75
N SER A 596 28.28 68.41 39.50
CA SER A 596 27.74 69.35 40.50
C SER A 596 26.98 68.66 41.63
N GLY A 597 26.46 67.45 41.43
CA GLY A 597 25.62 66.69 42.36
C GLY A 597 24.30 67.37 42.79
N GLU A 598 24.10 68.62 42.37
CA GLU A 598 22.95 69.48 42.67
C GLU A 598 22.62 70.31 41.42
N GLU A 599 21.34 70.61 41.24
CA GLU A 599 20.83 71.43 40.15
C GLU A 599 20.87 72.92 40.52
N HIS A 600 21.19 73.78 39.56
CA HIS A 600 21.24 75.22 39.74
C HIS A 600 20.22 75.94 38.86
N THR A 601 19.57 76.96 39.41
CA THR A 601 18.49 77.67 38.70
C THR A 601 18.98 78.63 37.61
N SER A 602 20.31 78.80 37.46
CA SER A 602 20.92 79.61 36.42
C SER A 602 22.37 79.24 36.14
N ARG A 603 22.84 79.49 34.91
CA ARG A 603 24.25 79.32 34.49
C ARG A 603 25.24 79.99 35.43
N SER A 604 24.93 81.20 35.90
CA SER A 604 25.81 81.96 36.81
C SER A 604 25.95 81.30 38.18
N GLU A 605 24.89 80.68 38.69
CA GLU A 605 24.90 79.96 39.97
C GLU A 605 25.73 78.66 39.87
N ALA A 606 25.53 77.89 38.79
CA ALA A 606 26.37 76.72 38.49
C ALA A 606 27.84 77.09 38.33
N ALA A 607 28.14 78.19 37.63
CA ALA A 607 29.50 78.68 37.45
C ALA A 607 30.14 79.13 38.78
N GLU A 608 29.40 79.81 39.67
CA GLU A 608 29.91 80.20 41.00
C GLU A 608 30.20 78.98 41.89
N ALA A 609 29.34 77.95 41.85
CA ALA A 609 29.55 76.70 42.57
C ALA A 609 30.82 75.97 42.08
N MET A 610 30.97 75.85 40.76
CA MET A 610 32.17 75.30 40.11
C MET A 610 33.43 76.11 40.43
N MET A 611 33.38 77.45 40.48
CA MET A 611 34.55 78.28 40.79
C MET A 611 35.15 77.97 42.16
N THR A 612 34.34 77.53 43.13
CA THR A 612 34.82 77.08 44.45
C THR A 612 35.68 75.81 44.35
N LEU A 613 35.39 74.94 43.39
CA LEU A 613 36.16 73.72 43.12
C LEU A 613 37.38 74.00 42.21
N LYS A 614 37.26 74.94 41.27
CA LYS A 614 38.38 75.42 40.44
C LYS A 614 39.52 76.04 41.25
N GLU A 615 39.23 76.62 42.42
CA GLU A 615 40.28 77.04 43.36
C GLU A 615 41.14 75.87 43.89
N GLN A 616 40.62 74.64 43.90
CA GLN A 616 41.31 73.43 44.33
C GLN A 616 41.98 72.67 43.17
N ALA A 617 41.51 72.89 41.93
CA ALA A 617 42.08 72.34 40.70
C ALA A 617 42.43 73.49 39.71
N PRO A 618 43.51 74.26 39.97
CA PRO A 618 43.84 75.47 39.21
C PRO A 618 44.32 75.19 37.79
N ASP A 619 44.80 73.97 37.53
CA ASP A 619 45.25 73.52 36.21
C ASP A 619 44.08 73.08 35.32
N ALA A 620 42.84 73.05 35.87
CA ALA A 620 41.66 72.70 35.10
C ALA A 620 41.15 73.89 34.26
N GLU A 621 40.96 73.66 32.97
CA GLU A 621 40.47 74.67 32.03
C GLU A 621 38.99 74.98 32.30
N LEU A 622 38.50 76.13 31.82
CA LEU A 622 37.05 76.44 31.84
C LEU A 622 36.61 76.41 30.38
N LEU A 623 35.75 75.45 30.04
CA LEU A 623 35.11 75.38 28.74
C LEU A 623 33.91 76.32 28.76
N GLU A 624 34.02 77.45 28.06
CA GLU A 624 32.87 78.28 27.71
C GLU A 624 32.51 77.99 26.27
N ILE A 625 31.40 77.28 26.09
CA ILE A 625 30.79 77.05 24.79
C ILE A 625 30.04 78.34 24.43
N GLU A 626 30.59 79.12 23.50
CA GLU A 626 29.98 80.37 22.98
C GLU A 626 29.08 80.10 21.75
N THR A 627 29.33 78.99 21.04
CA THR A 627 28.61 78.46 19.87
C THR A 627 28.58 76.93 19.97
N ALA A 628 27.94 76.21 19.04
CA ALA A 628 28.02 74.74 19.04
C ALA A 628 29.48 74.23 19.04
N ALA A 629 29.69 73.00 19.50
CA ALA A 629 31.03 72.43 19.61
C ALA A 629 31.02 70.90 19.41
N PHE A 630 32.10 70.37 18.83
CA PHE A 630 32.33 68.93 18.76
C PHE A 630 33.11 68.45 19.98
N GLU A 631 32.63 67.40 20.63
CA GLU A 631 33.31 66.72 21.73
C GLU A 631 33.71 65.31 21.28
N LEU A 632 35.00 64.97 21.43
CA LEU A 632 35.49 63.59 21.29
C LEU A 632 35.55 62.97 22.68
N PHE A 633 34.92 61.82 22.85
CA PHE A 633 34.83 61.14 24.14
C PHE A 633 35.24 59.68 24.01
N VAL A 634 35.69 59.07 25.10
CA VAL A 634 35.93 57.63 25.23
C VAL A 634 34.75 56.99 25.97
N ASN A 635 34.23 55.88 25.44
CA ASN A 635 33.17 55.09 26.07
C ASN A 635 33.73 54.10 27.10
N GLU A 636 32.87 53.25 27.66
CA GLU A 636 33.25 52.27 28.70
C GLU A 636 34.19 51.16 28.18
N ASP A 637 34.24 50.95 26.86
CA ASP A 637 35.07 49.94 26.18
C ASP A 637 36.43 50.48 25.70
N ASP A 638 36.84 51.67 26.18
CA ASP A 638 38.05 52.38 25.74
C ASP A 638 38.02 52.77 24.23
N GLU A 639 36.83 52.91 23.63
CA GLU A 639 36.63 53.34 22.24
C GLU A 639 36.15 54.79 22.14
N TRP A 640 36.56 55.47 21.07
CA TRP A 640 36.32 56.89 20.84
C TRP A 640 35.07 57.15 20.01
N GLY A 641 34.18 58.02 20.47
CA GLY A 641 33.06 58.58 19.70
C GLY A 641 33.18 60.09 19.52
N TRP A 642 32.29 60.67 18.73
CA TRP A 642 32.11 62.12 18.65
C TRP A 642 30.65 62.50 18.87
N ARG A 643 30.41 63.65 19.50
CA ARG A 643 29.08 64.25 19.65
C ARG A 643 29.10 65.75 19.41
N LEU A 644 28.04 66.27 18.81
CA LEU A 644 27.81 67.69 18.58
C LEU A 644 26.89 68.22 19.68
N ILE A 645 27.37 69.23 20.39
CA ILE A 645 26.62 69.93 21.43
C ILE A 645 26.34 71.37 21.03
N ASP A 646 25.17 71.90 21.40
CA ASP A 646 24.81 73.30 21.18
C ASP A 646 25.42 74.26 22.24
N GLU A 647 25.09 75.55 22.16
CA GLU A 647 25.57 76.58 23.10
C GLU A 647 25.09 76.40 24.56
N ALA A 648 24.03 75.62 24.77
CA ALA A 648 23.53 75.25 26.10
C ALA A 648 24.20 73.96 26.62
N GLY A 649 24.94 73.25 25.77
CA GLY A 649 25.56 71.97 26.07
C GLY A 649 24.63 70.78 25.86
N LYS A 650 23.49 70.96 25.16
CA LYS A 650 22.57 69.88 24.80
C LYS A 650 23.09 69.13 23.58
N LEU A 651 22.88 67.81 23.54
CA LEU A 651 23.24 66.96 22.39
C LEU A 651 22.31 67.19 21.20
N VAL A 652 22.90 67.26 20.01
CA VAL A 652 22.21 67.61 18.76
C VAL A 652 22.39 66.54 17.70
N ALA A 653 23.59 65.97 17.64
CA ALA A 653 23.94 64.85 16.77
C ALA A 653 25.08 64.07 17.38
N GLU A 654 25.18 62.78 17.07
CA GLU A 654 26.32 61.96 17.47
C GLU A 654 26.73 60.96 16.40
N ASP A 655 27.92 60.41 16.56
CA ASP A 655 28.36 59.20 15.88
C ASP A 655 27.68 57.99 16.54
N PRO A 656 26.85 57.22 15.81
CA PRO A 656 26.33 55.98 16.36
C PRO A 656 27.41 54.88 16.47
N ALA A 657 28.56 55.06 15.80
CA ALA A 657 29.69 54.14 15.88
C ALA A 657 30.81 54.63 16.80
N THR A 658 31.52 53.69 17.38
CA THR A 658 32.72 53.92 18.20
C THR A 658 33.98 53.51 17.43
N HIS A 659 35.11 54.12 17.79
CA HIS A 659 36.35 54.02 17.02
C HIS A 659 37.55 53.69 17.91
N PRO A 660 38.49 52.85 17.46
CA PRO A 660 39.61 52.41 18.32
C PRO A 660 40.61 53.53 18.67
N THR A 661 40.52 54.70 18.01
CA THR A 661 41.43 55.81 18.27
C THR A 661 40.73 57.16 18.13
N ARG A 662 41.15 58.14 18.93
CA ARG A 662 40.75 59.56 18.80
C ARG A 662 40.88 60.09 17.38
N GLY A 663 41.92 59.68 16.66
CA GLY A 663 42.16 60.09 15.27
C GLY A 663 41.16 59.50 14.28
N ALA A 664 40.60 58.32 14.56
CA ALA A 664 39.55 57.69 13.77
C ALA A 664 38.18 58.34 14.07
N ALA A 665 37.84 58.58 15.34
CA ALA A 665 36.65 59.36 15.71
C ALA A 665 36.66 60.77 15.10
N ARG A 666 37.82 61.43 15.08
CA ARG A 666 37.97 62.72 14.38
C ARG A 666 37.78 62.60 12.87
N GLN A 667 38.17 61.49 12.26
CA GLN A 667 37.91 61.23 10.84
C GLN A 667 36.42 61.02 10.59
N ALA A 668 35.74 60.25 11.44
CA ALA A 668 34.29 60.06 11.37
C ALA A 668 33.53 61.38 11.52
N MET A 669 33.92 62.22 12.48
CA MET A 669 33.39 63.59 12.63
C MET A 669 33.61 64.44 11.37
N ASN A 670 34.79 64.37 10.75
CA ASN A 670 35.04 65.09 9.50
C ASN A 670 34.16 64.60 8.34
N ARG A 671 33.69 63.35 8.35
CA ARG A 671 32.75 62.85 7.34
C ARG A 671 31.38 63.51 7.45
N LEU A 672 30.89 63.79 8.67
CA LEU A 672 29.68 64.61 8.83
C LEU A 672 29.88 65.99 8.17
N LEU A 673 31.03 66.63 8.39
CA LEU A 673 31.34 67.93 7.80
C LEU A 673 31.48 67.88 6.27
N GLU A 674 31.98 66.76 5.72
CA GLU A 674 32.08 66.54 4.28
C GLU A 674 30.71 66.40 3.62
N HIS A 675 29.76 65.78 4.31
CA HIS A 675 28.41 65.46 3.82
C HIS A 675 27.31 66.34 4.42
N LEU A 676 27.66 67.48 5.01
CA LEU A 676 26.74 68.32 5.77
C LEU A 676 25.57 68.86 4.92
N ASP A 677 25.85 69.19 3.66
CA ASP A 677 24.89 69.75 2.70
C ASP A 677 24.13 68.66 1.90
N SER A 678 24.18 67.38 2.30
CA SER A 678 23.50 66.27 1.61
C SER A 678 21.98 66.45 1.62
N ASP A 679 21.28 65.93 0.61
CA ASP A 679 19.82 66.02 0.50
C ASP A 679 19.10 65.29 1.64
N VAL A 680 17.84 65.66 1.91
CA VAL A 680 16.98 65.01 2.92
C VAL A 680 15.88 64.21 2.25
N ARG A 681 15.73 62.95 2.64
CA ARG A 681 14.66 62.04 2.22
C ARG A 681 13.85 61.57 3.41
N THR A 682 12.53 61.63 3.27
CA THR A 682 11.60 60.94 4.17
C THR A 682 11.48 59.46 3.77
N MET A 683 11.72 58.56 4.70
CA MET A 683 11.61 57.10 4.57
C MET A 683 10.33 56.64 5.30
N ASP A 684 9.15 56.89 4.71
CA ASP A 684 7.86 56.41 5.23
C ASP A 684 7.53 54.95 4.83
N ARG A 685 8.25 54.44 3.82
CA ARG A 685 8.11 53.11 3.23
C ARG A 685 9.48 52.48 3.02
N ALA A 686 9.50 51.16 2.85
CA ALA A 686 10.73 50.46 2.47
C ALA A 686 11.21 50.91 1.08
N ALA A 687 12.47 50.66 0.77
CA ALA A 687 13.06 51.05 -0.51
C ALA A 687 14.00 49.99 -1.08
N PHE A 688 13.95 49.80 -2.39
CA PHE A 688 15.03 49.20 -3.15
C PHE A 688 16.10 50.27 -3.37
N GLN A 689 17.16 50.23 -2.57
CA GLN A 689 18.33 51.07 -2.76
C GLN A 689 19.24 50.44 -3.82
N THR A 690 19.38 51.11 -4.95
CA THR A 690 20.30 50.76 -6.03
C THR A 690 21.66 51.40 -5.79
N TYR A 691 22.73 50.66 -6.04
CA TYR A 691 24.11 51.14 -5.91
C TYR A 691 25.02 50.45 -6.93
N VAL A 692 26.22 51.00 -7.13
CA VAL A 692 27.21 50.45 -8.05
C VAL A 692 28.45 50.01 -7.28
N ALA A 693 28.78 48.73 -7.40
CA ALA A 693 30.08 48.21 -6.96
C ALA A 693 30.98 48.03 -8.20
N GLU A 694 31.09 46.80 -8.72
CA GLU A 694 31.66 46.54 -10.06
C GLU A 694 30.59 46.70 -11.16
N ASP A 695 29.37 46.23 -10.86
CA ASP A 695 28.15 46.30 -11.67
C ASP A 695 27.01 46.87 -10.78
N TRP A 696 25.79 46.98 -11.32
CA TRP A 696 24.63 47.49 -10.59
C TRP A 696 24.04 46.42 -9.66
N HIS A 697 23.75 46.81 -8.42
CA HIS A 697 23.15 45.98 -7.39
C HIS A 697 21.99 46.72 -6.72
N TRP A 698 21.13 45.98 -6.04
CA TRP A 698 20.11 46.52 -5.16
C TRP A 698 20.12 45.82 -3.80
N ARG A 699 19.74 46.59 -2.79
CA ARG A 699 19.43 46.08 -1.45
C ARG A 699 18.08 46.63 -1.00
N PHE A 700 17.31 45.82 -0.29
CA PHE A 700 16.01 46.18 0.23
C PHE A 700 16.13 46.67 1.66
N VAL A 701 15.75 47.92 1.87
CA VAL A 701 15.98 48.67 3.09
C VAL A 701 14.66 49.08 3.72
N LEU A 702 14.47 48.77 5.00
CA LEU A 702 13.30 49.21 5.77
C LEU A 702 13.45 50.67 6.23
N PRO A 703 12.35 51.36 6.61
CA PRO A 703 12.42 52.68 7.20
C PRO A 703 13.41 52.80 8.38
N SER A 704 13.44 51.79 9.26
CA SER A 704 14.38 51.66 10.38
C SER A 704 15.86 51.69 9.94
N GLY A 705 16.12 51.33 8.69
CA GLY A 705 17.42 51.26 8.07
C GLY A 705 17.98 49.83 7.97
N ASP A 706 17.26 48.84 8.48
CA ASP A 706 17.65 47.45 8.35
C ASP A 706 17.62 47.02 6.89
N VAL A 707 18.72 46.42 6.42
CA VAL A 707 18.74 45.71 5.15
C VAL A 707 18.21 44.32 5.39
N VAL A 708 17.13 43.94 4.71
CA VAL A 708 16.51 42.62 4.90
C VAL A 708 16.64 41.71 3.70
N ALA A 709 16.92 42.24 2.50
CA ALA A 709 17.17 41.47 1.29
C ALA A 709 18.22 42.13 0.39
N VAL A 710 18.93 41.32 -0.39
CA VAL A 710 19.85 41.76 -1.45
C VAL A 710 19.62 40.95 -2.72
N ASP A 711 20.08 41.44 -3.88
CA ASP A 711 20.14 40.64 -5.10
C ASP A 711 21.08 39.43 -4.97
N ASP A 712 20.83 38.39 -5.76
CA ASP A 712 21.76 37.26 -5.89
C ASP A 712 22.87 37.52 -6.93
N GLY A 713 22.56 38.31 -7.96
CA GLY A 713 23.44 38.58 -9.09
C GLY A 713 23.43 40.03 -9.54
N SER A 714 24.56 40.47 -10.10
CA SER A 714 24.73 41.84 -10.57
C SER A 714 24.01 42.11 -11.89
N TYR A 715 23.70 43.39 -12.12
CA TYR A 715 23.08 43.89 -13.34
C TYR A 715 24.05 44.75 -14.15
N PRO A 716 24.14 44.56 -15.49
CA PRO A 716 25.09 45.31 -16.32
C PRO A 716 24.74 46.80 -16.45
N THR A 717 23.49 47.17 -16.20
CA THR A 717 23.00 48.55 -16.30
C THR A 717 21.87 48.79 -15.31
N ARG A 718 21.77 50.02 -14.79
CA ARG A 718 20.65 50.50 -13.96
C ARG A 718 19.28 50.20 -14.56
N ASP A 719 19.09 50.45 -15.86
CA ASP A 719 17.80 50.24 -16.51
C ASP A 719 17.40 48.75 -16.47
N ALA A 720 18.36 47.84 -16.69
CA ALA A 720 18.11 46.40 -16.59
C ALA A 720 17.73 45.97 -15.16
N LEU A 721 18.38 46.55 -14.14
CA LEU A 721 18.02 46.32 -12.74
C LEU A 721 16.58 46.79 -12.46
N VAL A 722 16.27 48.04 -12.82
CA VAL A 722 14.95 48.64 -12.56
C VAL A 722 13.84 47.90 -13.30
N ASP A 723 14.09 47.46 -14.53
CA ASP A 723 13.14 46.65 -15.31
C ASP A 723 12.84 45.28 -14.65
N ASP A 724 13.79 44.73 -13.90
CA ASP A 724 13.67 43.42 -13.23
C ASP A 724 12.92 43.50 -11.88
N LEU A 725 12.96 44.67 -11.20
CA LEU A 725 12.29 44.89 -9.92
C LEU A 725 10.78 44.58 -9.97
N ASP A 726 10.11 44.83 -11.10
CA ASP A 726 8.68 44.50 -11.25
C ASP A 726 8.42 42.98 -11.22
N SER A 727 9.39 42.16 -11.62
CA SER A 727 9.33 40.70 -11.47
C SER A 727 9.55 40.30 -10.02
N ILE A 728 10.60 40.85 -9.40
CA ILE A 728 10.97 40.59 -8.00
C ILE A 728 9.82 40.94 -7.05
N ARG A 729 9.18 42.11 -7.22
CA ARG A 729 8.01 42.51 -6.41
C ARG A 729 6.86 41.51 -6.51
N ARG A 730 6.56 41.04 -7.72
CA ARG A 730 5.50 40.05 -7.94
C ARG A 730 5.84 38.70 -7.32
N GLY A 731 7.10 38.27 -7.44
CA GLY A 731 7.62 37.05 -6.83
C GLY A 731 7.53 37.13 -5.30
N ALA A 732 8.05 38.19 -4.71
CA ALA A 732 8.06 38.42 -3.26
C ALA A 732 6.66 38.35 -2.64
N THR A 733 5.66 38.97 -3.28
CA THR A 733 4.27 38.96 -2.75
C THR A 733 3.54 37.63 -2.97
N GLN A 734 3.87 36.88 -4.02
CA GLN A 734 3.22 35.59 -4.31
C GLN A 734 3.91 34.41 -3.63
N ALA A 735 5.15 34.60 -3.18
CA ALA A 735 5.99 33.52 -2.72
C ALA A 735 5.46 32.89 -1.44
N ARG A 736 5.52 31.55 -1.42
CA ARG A 736 5.26 30.78 -0.21
C ARG A 736 6.56 30.54 0.53
N ARG A 737 6.51 30.54 1.86
CA ARG A 737 7.67 30.17 2.68
C ARG A 737 7.78 28.65 2.77
N SER A 738 9.00 28.15 2.63
CA SER A 738 9.36 26.74 2.77
C SER A 738 10.71 26.62 3.46
N THR A 739 10.83 25.73 4.43
CA THR A 739 12.10 25.40 5.07
C THR A 739 12.76 24.26 4.31
N ILE A 740 13.97 24.50 3.82
CA ILE A 740 14.76 23.57 3.02
C ILE A 740 15.81 22.92 3.93
N GLY A 741 15.75 21.59 4.05
CA GLY A 741 16.77 20.79 4.72
C GLY A 741 17.86 20.33 3.76
N ASP A 742 18.48 19.18 4.05
CA ASP A 742 19.50 18.56 3.20
C ASP A 742 18.93 18.08 1.85
N ALA A 743 17.62 17.84 1.78
CA ALA A 743 16.91 17.49 0.56
C ALA A 743 15.56 18.21 0.47
N THR A 744 15.13 18.52 -0.75
CA THR A 744 13.84 19.13 -1.07
C THR A 744 13.21 18.43 -2.26
N ILE A 745 11.94 18.10 -2.16
CA ILE A 745 11.19 17.52 -3.26
C ILE A 745 10.54 18.67 -4.03
N GLN A 746 10.78 18.74 -5.33
CA GLN A 746 10.16 19.74 -6.19
C GLN A 746 9.28 19.06 -7.22
N LEU A 747 7.99 19.39 -7.20
CA LEU A 747 7.05 18.99 -8.25
C LEU A 747 7.23 19.89 -9.46
N TYR A 748 7.27 19.30 -10.65
CA TYR A 748 7.33 20.05 -11.90
C TYR A 748 6.41 19.41 -12.94
N ARG A 749 6.16 20.15 -14.03
CA ARG A 749 5.26 19.69 -15.08
C ARG A 749 5.91 19.80 -16.45
N ASN A 750 6.08 18.66 -17.11
CA ASN A 750 6.55 18.56 -18.50
C ASN A 750 5.60 17.69 -19.34
N GLY A 751 4.40 18.24 -19.58
CA GLY A 751 3.24 17.46 -20.06
C GLY A 751 2.40 17.01 -18.89
N ASP A 752 2.82 15.92 -18.26
CA ASP A 752 2.26 15.37 -17.02
C ASP A 752 3.09 15.84 -15.81
N TRP A 753 2.60 15.59 -14.60
CA TRP A 753 3.29 15.95 -13.36
C TRP A 753 4.38 14.93 -13.04
N ALA A 754 5.53 15.42 -12.60
CA ALA A 754 6.63 14.63 -12.09
C ALA A 754 7.23 15.35 -10.89
N TRP A 755 8.24 14.73 -10.29
CA TRP A 755 8.96 15.31 -9.17
C TRP A 755 10.45 15.06 -9.35
N ARG A 756 11.27 15.93 -8.76
CA ARG A 756 12.71 15.74 -8.65
C ARG A 756 13.15 16.04 -7.22
N LEU A 757 14.27 15.48 -6.85
CA LEU A 757 14.92 15.73 -5.57
C LEU A 757 16.07 16.69 -5.77
N LEU A 758 16.07 17.76 -5.00
CA LEU A 758 17.11 18.78 -5.02
C LEU A 758 17.84 18.77 -3.68
N ASP A 759 19.14 19.02 -3.72
CA ASP A 759 19.90 19.33 -2.52
C ASP A 759 19.61 20.77 -2.04
N ARG A 760 20.21 21.16 -0.92
CA ARG A 760 20.11 22.53 -0.38
C ARG A 760 20.48 23.61 -1.41
N ASP A 761 21.47 23.35 -2.25
CA ASP A 761 22.02 24.30 -3.22
C ASP A 761 21.27 24.24 -4.58
N ARG A 762 20.17 23.49 -4.64
CA ARG A 762 19.32 23.24 -5.82
C ARG A 762 19.99 22.41 -6.91
N GLU A 763 21.01 21.62 -6.58
CA GLU A 763 21.55 20.61 -7.47
C GLU A 763 20.67 19.35 -7.43
N GLU A 764 20.43 18.76 -8.60
CA GLU A 764 19.52 17.61 -8.73
C GLU A 764 20.19 16.33 -8.21
N ILE A 765 19.56 15.69 -7.23
CA ILE A 765 20.00 14.43 -6.63
C ILE A 765 19.39 13.24 -7.38
N ALA A 766 18.10 13.31 -7.67
CA ALA A 766 17.33 12.26 -8.35
C ALA A 766 16.15 12.85 -9.11
N ASP A 767 15.70 12.16 -10.16
CA ASP A 767 14.55 12.56 -10.98
C ASP A 767 13.51 11.44 -11.04
N GLY A 768 12.23 11.82 -10.97
CA GLY A 768 11.10 10.90 -10.99
C GLY A 768 10.96 10.20 -12.34
N ALA A 769 10.92 8.87 -12.32
CA ALA A 769 10.69 8.03 -13.51
C ALA A 769 9.19 7.90 -13.84
N VAL A 770 8.31 8.20 -12.88
CA VAL A 770 6.86 8.08 -12.99
C VAL A 770 6.20 9.44 -13.25
N ALA A 771 5.23 9.45 -14.17
CA ALA A 771 4.41 10.61 -14.48
C ALA A 771 3.00 10.46 -13.91
N TYR A 772 2.47 11.55 -13.35
CA TYR A 772 1.17 11.62 -12.69
C TYR A 772 0.23 12.54 -13.47
N ASP A 773 -1.05 12.15 -13.58
CA ASP A 773 -2.06 12.89 -14.34
C ASP A 773 -2.33 14.29 -13.75
N ASP A 774 -2.23 14.42 -12.43
CA ASP A 774 -2.48 15.66 -11.70
C ASP A 774 -1.55 15.85 -10.48
N ARG A 775 -1.56 17.07 -9.95
CA ARG A 775 -0.70 17.51 -8.85
C ARG A 775 -1.03 16.79 -7.54
N GLU A 776 -2.30 16.49 -7.30
CA GLU A 776 -2.76 15.88 -6.04
C GLU A 776 -2.25 14.44 -5.98
N ALA A 777 -2.35 13.70 -7.09
CA ALA A 777 -1.77 12.36 -7.22
C ALA A 777 -0.23 12.34 -7.00
N ALA A 778 0.50 13.32 -7.53
CA ALA A 778 1.93 13.43 -7.31
C ALA A 778 2.28 13.73 -5.82
N ILE A 779 1.48 14.57 -5.16
CA ILE A 779 1.67 14.90 -3.73
C ILE A 779 1.37 13.67 -2.87
N ASP A 780 0.23 13.01 -3.08
CA ASP A 780 -0.19 11.86 -2.27
C ASP A 780 0.88 10.76 -2.29
N HIS A 781 1.48 10.51 -3.46
CA HIS A 781 2.51 9.51 -3.62
C HIS A 781 3.86 9.91 -3.02
N VAL A 782 4.25 11.19 -3.15
CA VAL A 782 5.43 11.75 -2.49
C VAL A 782 5.28 11.67 -0.96
N ASP A 783 4.11 12.00 -0.41
CA ASP A 783 3.86 11.96 1.02
C ASP A 783 3.90 10.52 1.55
N GLU A 784 3.35 9.54 0.83
CA GLU A 784 3.46 8.12 1.19
C GLU A 784 4.93 7.68 1.29
N TRP A 785 5.77 8.04 0.33
CA TRP A 785 7.18 7.67 0.39
C TRP A 785 7.95 8.38 1.49
N ARG A 786 7.67 9.67 1.74
CA ARG A 786 8.32 10.41 2.82
C ARG A 786 8.06 9.77 4.18
N ASP A 787 6.83 9.30 4.40
CA ASP A 787 6.43 8.60 5.62
C ASP A 787 7.16 7.25 5.81
N HIS A 788 7.67 6.65 4.73
CA HIS A 788 8.33 5.35 4.73
C HIS A 788 9.83 5.38 4.40
N ALA A 789 10.40 6.54 4.08
CA ALA A 789 11.77 6.67 3.59
C ALA A 789 12.83 6.14 4.58
N VAL A 790 12.66 6.41 5.87
CA VAL A 790 13.64 6.00 6.90
C VAL A 790 13.73 4.48 7.07
N ASP A 791 12.64 3.77 6.79
CA ASP A 791 12.56 2.32 6.90
C ASP A 791 12.86 1.61 5.56
N ALA A 792 13.16 2.37 4.50
CA ALA A 792 13.41 1.82 3.17
C ALA A 792 14.66 0.92 3.15
N PRO A 793 14.55 -0.35 2.72
CA PRO A 793 15.72 -1.22 2.60
C PRO A 793 16.62 -0.76 1.45
N ILE A 794 17.93 -0.74 1.70
CA ILE A 794 18.95 -0.57 0.66
C ILE A 794 19.45 -1.96 0.25
N PHE A 795 19.39 -2.28 -1.04
CA PHE A 795 19.75 -3.60 -1.57
C PHE A 795 20.45 -3.53 -2.92
N THR A 796 20.91 -4.68 -3.42
CA THR A 796 21.46 -4.84 -4.77
C THR A 796 21.02 -6.19 -5.31
N ILE A 797 20.84 -6.29 -6.62
CA ILE A 797 20.60 -7.57 -7.31
C ILE A 797 21.96 -8.04 -7.84
N GLU A 798 22.53 -9.09 -7.24
CA GLU A 798 23.87 -9.58 -7.63
C GLU A 798 23.81 -10.48 -8.86
N ASP A 799 23.08 -11.60 -8.79
CA ASP A 799 22.93 -12.55 -9.91
C ASP A 799 21.46 -12.65 -10.36
N ALA A 800 20.55 -12.78 -9.39
CA ALA A 800 19.11 -12.72 -9.59
C ALA A 800 18.39 -12.42 -8.27
N ALA A 801 17.15 -11.92 -8.39
CA ALA A 801 16.25 -11.71 -7.28
C ALA A 801 14.84 -12.17 -7.64
N ILE A 802 14.05 -12.54 -6.63
CA ILE A 802 12.66 -12.96 -6.78
C ILE A 802 11.80 -11.78 -6.35
N ARG A 803 11.00 -11.24 -7.27
CA ARG A 803 9.98 -10.22 -6.97
C ARG A 803 8.60 -10.84 -6.94
N LEU A 804 7.69 -10.25 -6.16
CA LEU A 804 6.30 -10.65 -6.07
C LEU A 804 5.41 -9.54 -6.64
N GLU A 805 4.47 -9.91 -7.50
CA GLU A 805 3.55 -8.98 -8.14
C GLU A 805 2.11 -9.44 -7.91
N GLU A 806 1.22 -8.52 -7.55
CA GLU A 806 -0.22 -8.78 -7.45
C GLU A 806 -0.91 -8.44 -8.77
N GLY A 807 -1.36 -9.47 -9.50
CA GLY A 807 -2.07 -9.32 -10.77
C GLY A 807 -3.57 -9.62 -10.66
N GLU A 808 -4.27 -9.59 -11.81
CA GLU A 808 -5.71 -9.93 -11.90
C GLU A 808 -6.02 -11.37 -11.45
N ASP A 809 -5.05 -12.28 -11.63
CA ASP A 809 -5.14 -13.71 -11.30
C ASP A 809 -4.49 -14.04 -9.93
N GLY A 810 -4.22 -13.04 -9.09
CA GLY A 810 -3.57 -13.18 -7.78
C GLY A 810 -2.06 -12.88 -7.80
N TRP A 811 -1.38 -13.28 -6.73
CA TRP A 811 0.05 -13.10 -6.52
C TRP A 811 0.88 -14.04 -7.40
N ARG A 812 1.81 -13.47 -8.16
CA ARG A 812 2.80 -14.20 -8.98
C ARG A 812 4.20 -13.80 -8.54
N TRP A 813 5.18 -14.66 -8.81
CA TRP A 813 6.59 -14.36 -8.63
C TRP A 813 7.28 -14.28 -9.98
N ASP A 814 8.28 -13.40 -10.09
CA ASP A 814 9.22 -13.33 -11.20
C ASP A 814 10.66 -13.44 -10.66
N LEU A 815 11.49 -14.21 -11.36
CA LEU A 815 12.93 -14.20 -11.17
C LEU A 815 13.53 -13.18 -12.14
N VAL A 816 14.14 -12.11 -11.62
CA VAL A 816 14.76 -11.04 -12.41
C VAL A 816 16.28 -11.04 -12.23
N ASP A 817 17.03 -10.65 -13.26
CA ASP A 817 18.48 -10.44 -13.18
C ASP A 817 18.87 -8.99 -12.78
N GLU A 818 20.17 -8.70 -12.76
CA GLU A 818 20.73 -7.38 -12.45
C GLU A 818 20.28 -6.26 -13.41
N GLU A 819 19.90 -6.61 -14.64
CA GLU A 819 19.35 -5.68 -15.63
C GLU A 819 17.81 -5.57 -15.53
N ARG A 820 17.21 -6.22 -14.51
CA ARG A 820 15.76 -6.35 -14.30
C ARG A 820 15.06 -7.08 -15.45
N THR A 821 15.76 -7.96 -16.16
CA THR A 821 15.18 -8.86 -17.17
C THR A 821 14.55 -10.07 -16.48
N VAL A 822 13.30 -10.37 -16.80
CA VAL A 822 12.61 -11.57 -16.29
C VAL A 822 13.25 -12.81 -16.91
N LEU A 823 13.75 -13.71 -16.07
CA LEU A 823 14.36 -14.98 -16.42
C LEU A 823 13.40 -16.17 -16.30
N ALA A 824 12.39 -16.04 -15.45
CA ALA A 824 11.32 -17.01 -15.24
C ALA A 824 10.17 -16.38 -14.42
N SER A 825 8.98 -16.94 -14.55
CA SER A 825 7.79 -16.52 -13.81
C SER A 825 7.01 -17.72 -13.29
N GLY A 826 6.22 -17.49 -12.24
CA GLY A 826 5.26 -18.47 -11.74
C GLY A 826 4.08 -18.62 -12.70
N GLU A 827 3.82 -19.83 -13.19
CA GLU A 827 2.74 -20.08 -14.17
C GLU A 827 1.34 -19.92 -13.55
N THR A 828 1.19 -20.27 -12.27
CA THR A 828 -0.09 -20.20 -11.54
C THR A 828 -0.06 -19.10 -10.48
N GLY A 829 -1.05 -18.20 -10.50
CA GLY A 829 -1.24 -17.18 -9.47
C GLY A 829 -1.76 -17.77 -8.15
N ALA A 830 -1.33 -17.20 -7.03
CA ALA A 830 -1.79 -17.55 -5.70
C ALA A 830 -2.77 -16.51 -5.16
N ASP A 831 -3.84 -16.94 -4.48
CA ASP A 831 -4.85 -16.00 -3.95
C ASP A 831 -4.28 -15.07 -2.85
N GLU A 832 -3.22 -15.48 -2.15
CA GLU A 832 -2.61 -14.76 -1.03
C GLU A 832 -1.08 -14.71 -1.18
N LYS A 833 -0.45 -13.60 -0.72
CA LYS A 833 1.02 -13.42 -0.75
C LYS A 833 1.77 -14.56 -0.05
N ASP A 834 1.26 -15.02 1.10
CA ASP A 834 1.86 -16.14 1.86
C ASP A 834 1.90 -17.44 1.04
N ALA A 835 0.87 -17.70 0.22
CA ALA A 835 0.84 -18.87 -0.65
C ALA A 835 1.84 -18.75 -1.82
N ALA A 836 2.07 -17.54 -2.34
CA ALA A 836 3.13 -17.30 -3.32
C ALA A 836 4.52 -17.53 -2.72
N LEU A 837 4.73 -17.14 -1.45
CA LEU A 837 5.97 -17.40 -0.72
C LEU A 837 6.21 -18.89 -0.48
N GLU A 838 5.18 -19.64 -0.07
CA GLU A 838 5.26 -21.10 0.07
C GLU A 838 5.64 -21.77 -1.26
N ARG A 839 5.08 -21.28 -2.38
CA ARG A 839 5.43 -21.76 -3.73
C ARG A 839 6.88 -21.46 -4.10
N VAL A 840 7.39 -20.28 -3.77
CA VAL A 840 8.81 -19.95 -3.97
C VAL A 840 9.72 -20.91 -3.18
N ASP A 841 9.38 -21.20 -1.93
CA ASP A 841 10.16 -22.13 -1.09
C ASP A 841 10.07 -23.58 -1.57
N GLU A 842 8.94 -23.99 -2.16
CA GLU A 842 8.80 -25.28 -2.85
C GLU A 842 9.72 -25.36 -4.07
N ILE A 843 9.69 -24.35 -4.95
CA ILE A 843 10.53 -24.32 -6.16
C ILE A 843 12.01 -24.31 -5.81
N ARG A 844 12.42 -23.58 -4.76
CA ARG A 844 13.81 -23.60 -4.26
C ARG A 844 14.30 -25.00 -3.89
N GLN A 845 13.41 -25.85 -3.39
CA GLN A 845 13.74 -27.23 -3.02
C GLN A 845 13.74 -28.16 -4.25
N LEU A 846 12.77 -27.97 -5.14
CA LEU A 846 12.52 -28.86 -6.26
C LEU A 846 13.41 -28.58 -7.49
N ALA A 847 13.59 -27.31 -7.88
CA ALA A 847 14.27 -26.94 -9.12
C ALA A 847 15.72 -27.46 -9.22
N PRO A 848 16.56 -27.42 -8.16
CA PRO A 848 17.93 -27.97 -8.22
C PRO A 848 17.98 -29.50 -8.35
N MET A 849 16.91 -30.19 -7.93
CA MET A 849 16.78 -31.65 -7.99
C MET A 849 16.07 -32.13 -9.25
N ALA A 850 15.39 -31.22 -9.96
CA ALA A 850 14.54 -31.55 -11.09
C ALA A 850 15.32 -32.18 -12.25
N GLY A 851 14.90 -33.38 -12.63
CA GLY A 851 15.43 -34.09 -13.79
C GLY A 851 14.88 -33.54 -15.11
N ARG A 852 15.38 -34.04 -16.23
CA ARG A 852 14.77 -33.79 -17.56
C ARG A 852 13.76 -34.87 -17.87
N VAL A 853 12.59 -34.46 -18.34
CA VAL A 853 11.55 -35.34 -18.87
C VAL A 853 11.10 -34.84 -20.25
N ASP A 854 11.16 -35.72 -21.25
CA ASP A 854 10.69 -35.43 -22.61
C ASP A 854 9.36 -36.15 -22.83
N PHE A 855 8.28 -35.38 -23.05
CA PHE A 855 6.96 -35.94 -23.38
C PHE A 855 6.71 -36.11 -24.87
N ASP A 856 7.69 -35.81 -25.73
CA ASP A 856 7.58 -35.89 -27.21
C ASP A 856 7.18 -37.30 -27.74
N VAL A 857 7.10 -38.31 -26.87
CA VAL A 857 6.70 -39.68 -27.16
C VAL A 857 5.84 -40.22 -26.01
N ALA A 858 4.81 -41.00 -26.35
CA ALA A 858 3.98 -41.69 -25.36
C ALA A 858 4.83 -42.53 -24.39
N SER A 859 4.62 -42.32 -23.09
CA SER A 859 5.46 -42.87 -22.04
C SER A 859 4.61 -43.31 -20.85
N PHE A 860 5.07 -44.29 -20.09
CA PHE A 860 4.49 -44.64 -18.81
C PHE A 860 5.17 -43.84 -17.71
N GLU A 861 4.37 -43.30 -16.81
CA GLU A 861 4.83 -42.61 -15.63
C GLU A 861 4.45 -43.39 -14.38
N LEU A 862 5.41 -43.53 -13.46
CA LEU A 862 5.16 -44.07 -12.13
C LEU A 862 4.91 -42.91 -11.17
N VAL A 863 3.71 -42.86 -10.62
CA VAL A 863 3.24 -41.77 -9.75
C VAL A 863 2.87 -42.34 -8.39
N ALA A 864 3.33 -41.70 -7.32
CA ALA A 864 2.90 -42.00 -5.95
C ALA A 864 1.67 -41.15 -5.59
N ASP A 865 0.74 -41.69 -4.81
CA ASP A 865 -0.30 -40.88 -4.16
C ASP A 865 0.17 -40.34 -2.80
N GLU A 866 -0.68 -39.54 -2.14
CA GLU A 866 -0.41 -38.93 -0.82
C GLU A 866 -0.02 -39.95 0.28
N ASP A 867 -0.38 -41.23 0.12
CA ASP A 867 -0.07 -42.32 1.04
C ASP A 867 1.19 -43.11 0.64
N ASP A 868 2.04 -42.56 -0.24
CA ASP A 868 3.20 -43.20 -0.86
C ASP A 868 2.85 -44.48 -1.65
N ARG A 869 1.63 -44.57 -2.20
CA ARG A 869 1.20 -45.72 -3.01
C ARG A 869 1.41 -45.44 -4.50
N TRP A 870 2.20 -46.28 -5.13
CA TRP A 870 2.62 -46.14 -6.51
C TRP A 870 1.62 -46.76 -7.48
N ARG A 871 1.36 -46.09 -8.60
CA ARG A 871 0.61 -46.61 -9.75
C ARG A 871 1.27 -46.16 -11.04
N TRP A 872 0.94 -46.84 -12.14
CA TRP A 872 1.38 -46.40 -13.46
C TRP A 872 0.26 -45.63 -14.16
N ARG A 873 0.61 -44.60 -14.91
CA ARG A 873 -0.26 -43.96 -15.91
C ARG A 873 0.46 -43.90 -17.26
N LEU A 874 -0.26 -44.09 -18.36
CA LEU A 874 0.28 -43.81 -19.70
C LEU A 874 -0.09 -42.38 -20.05
N ILE A 875 0.92 -41.59 -20.38
CA ILE A 875 0.80 -40.24 -20.92
C ILE A 875 1.05 -40.26 -22.42
N ASP A 876 0.31 -39.44 -23.16
CA ASP A 876 0.52 -39.25 -24.59
C ASP A 876 1.66 -38.26 -24.89
N GLU A 877 1.77 -37.86 -26.17
CA GLU A 877 2.82 -36.93 -26.64
C GLU A 877 2.62 -35.48 -26.16
N ASP A 878 1.44 -35.16 -25.64
CA ASP A 878 1.08 -33.86 -25.08
C ASP A 878 1.12 -33.88 -23.54
N GLY A 879 1.60 -34.97 -22.92
CA GLY A 879 1.62 -35.17 -21.46
C GLY A 879 0.26 -35.53 -20.85
N THR A 880 -0.77 -35.78 -21.67
CA THR A 880 -2.12 -36.07 -21.17
C THR A 880 -2.24 -37.55 -20.77
N PRO A 881 -2.75 -37.86 -19.56
CA PRO A 881 -2.96 -39.24 -19.14
C PRO A 881 -4.09 -39.90 -19.92
N VAL A 882 -3.76 -40.89 -20.76
CA VAL A 882 -4.71 -41.63 -21.58
C VAL A 882 -5.17 -42.94 -20.94
N ALA A 883 -4.38 -43.50 -20.02
CA ALA A 883 -4.70 -44.73 -19.30
C ALA A 883 -4.08 -44.73 -17.90
N THR A 884 -4.79 -45.26 -16.91
CA THR A 884 -4.28 -45.32 -15.52
C THR A 884 -4.49 -46.71 -14.94
N GLY A 885 -3.47 -47.24 -14.26
CA GLY A 885 -3.57 -48.47 -13.50
C GLY A 885 -4.51 -48.34 -12.31
N THR A 886 -5.39 -49.32 -12.10
CA THR A 886 -6.39 -49.32 -11.02
C THR A 886 -5.84 -49.79 -9.68
N GLU A 887 -4.70 -50.50 -9.71
CA GLU A 887 -4.03 -51.05 -8.55
C GLU A 887 -2.92 -50.09 -8.07
N ALA A 888 -2.80 -49.95 -6.74
CA ALA A 888 -1.77 -49.14 -6.11
C ALA A 888 -0.80 -50.04 -5.31
N TYR A 889 0.49 -49.75 -5.40
CA TYR A 889 1.58 -50.61 -4.93
C TYR A 889 2.41 -49.90 -3.85
N ASP A 890 3.06 -50.64 -2.96
CA ASP A 890 3.83 -50.06 -1.86
C ASP A 890 5.20 -49.48 -2.30
N SER A 891 5.60 -49.66 -3.57
CA SER A 891 6.87 -49.15 -4.09
C SER A 891 6.87 -48.98 -5.62
N SER A 892 7.73 -48.09 -6.12
CA SER A 892 7.91 -47.89 -7.57
C SER A 892 8.43 -49.16 -8.28
N GLU A 893 9.24 -49.99 -7.62
CA GLU A 893 9.69 -51.28 -8.16
C GLU A 893 8.52 -52.28 -8.35
N ALA A 894 7.57 -52.30 -7.41
CA ALA A 894 6.37 -53.13 -7.53
C ALA A 894 5.42 -52.60 -8.62
N ALA A 895 5.24 -51.28 -8.71
CA ALA A 895 4.47 -50.65 -9.79
C ALA A 895 5.08 -50.90 -11.17
N ARG A 896 6.42 -50.87 -11.29
CA ARG A 896 7.14 -51.18 -12.52
C ARG A 896 6.96 -52.64 -12.94
N ALA A 897 7.01 -53.58 -11.99
CA ALA A 897 6.73 -54.99 -12.28
C ALA A 897 5.28 -55.20 -12.74
N ALA A 898 4.31 -54.52 -12.12
CA ALA A 898 2.92 -54.57 -12.53
C ALA A 898 2.68 -53.92 -13.90
N LEU A 899 3.43 -52.87 -14.24
CA LEU A 899 3.40 -52.27 -15.56
C LEU A 899 3.91 -53.23 -16.64
N ASP A 900 4.98 -53.99 -16.37
CA ASP A 900 5.45 -55.03 -17.29
C ASP A 900 4.36 -56.09 -17.54
N ASP A 901 3.63 -56.52 -16.50
CA ASP A 901 2.46 -57.39 -16.64
C ASP A 901 1.33 -56.72 -17.45
N ALA A 902 1.08 -55.43 -17.21
CA ALA A 902 0.06 -54.67 -17.93
C ALA A 902 0.38 -54.54 -19.43
N ARG A 903 1.65 -54.38 -19.81
CA ARG A 903 2.10 -54.36 -21.21
C ARG A 903 1.76 -55.66 -21.94
N ASP A 904 2.04 -56.79 -21.30
CA ASP A 904 1.68 -58.11 -21.83
C ASP A 904 0.15 -58.24 -21.99
N LEU A 905 -0.63 -57.71 -21.03
CA LEU A 905 -2.10 -57.71 -21.12
C LEU A 905 -2.61 -56.83 -22.26
N ILE A 906 -2.07 -55.63 -22.44
CA ILE A 906 -2.42 -54.68 -23.51
C ILE A 906 -2.17 -55.29 -24.89
N GLU A 907 -1.01 -55.91 -25.10
CA GLU A 907 -0.63 -56.52 -26.38
C GLU A 907 -1.64 -57.61 -26.77
N ASN A 908 -1.99 -58.47 -25.80
CA ASN A 908 -2.85 -59.64 -26.02
C ASN A 908 -4.36 -59.35 -25.91
N ALA A 909 -4.75 -58.16 -25.44
CA ALA A 909 -6.15 -57.86 -25.15
C ALA A 909 -7.04 -57.83 -26.41
N SER A 910 -8.20 -58.46 -26.31
CA SER A 910 -9.29 -58.34 -27.30
C SER A 910 -10.16 -57.10 -27.03
N ILE A 911 -10.83 -56.55 -28.04
CA ILE A 911 -11.75 -55.41 -27.86
C ILE A 911 -13.19 -55.96 -27.79
N LEU A 912 -13.90 -55.65 -26.70
CA LEU A 912 -15.26 -56.08 -26.42
C LEU A 912 -16.13 -54.84 -26.15
N GLU A 913 -17.37 -54.85 -26.64
CA GLU A 913 -18.33 -53.75 -26.47
C GLU A 913 -19.50 -54.20 -25.60
N ILE A 914 -19.88 -53.34 -24.65
CA ILE A 914 -21.05 -53.51 -23.79
C ILE A 914 -22.10 -52.49 -24.26
N ASP A 915 -22.96 -52.91 -25.18
CA ASP A 915 -24.04 -52.09 -25.75
C ASP A 915 -25.39 -52.29 -25.04
N SER A 916 -25.42 -53.24 -24.10
CA SER A 916 -26.59 -53.69 -23.38
C SER A 916 -26.20 -54.52 -22.18
N VAL A 917 -27.12 -54.64 -21.21
CA VAL A 917 -26.95 -55.53 -20.04
C VAL A 917 -26.48 -56.90 -20.50
N SER A 918 -25.41 -57.44 -19.93
CA SER A 918 -24.75 -58.66 -20.41
C SER A 918 -24.25 -59.51 -19.26
N PHE A 919 -24.37 -60.83 -19.40
CA PHE A 919 -23.67 -61.75 -18.52
C PHE A 919 -22.23 -61.90 -19.00
N GLU A 920 -21.30 -61.52 -18.16
CA GLU A 920 -19.88 -61.75 -18.35
C GLU A 920 -19.48 -63.05 -17.65
N LEU A 921 -18.86 -63.96 -18.41
CA LEU A 921 -18.40 -65.26 -17.95
C LEU A 921 -16.86 -65.29 -17.99
N HIS A 922 -16.22 -65.54 -16.86
CA HIS A 922 -14.76 -65.54 -16.70
C HIS A 922 -14.30 -66.66 -15.74
N THR A 923 -12.98 -66.87 -15.66
CA THR A 923 -12.36 -67.90 -14.81
C THR A 923 -11.78 -67.29 -13.54
N ASP A 924 -12.11 -67.85 -12.38
CA ASP A 924 -11.57 -67.50 -11.07
C ASP A 924 -10.64 -68.61 -10.55
N GLU A 925 -9.92 -68.40 -9.43
CA GLU A 925 -8.91 -69.33 -8.87
C GLU A 925 -9.41 -70.78 -8.74
N ASP A 926 -10.70 -70.94 -8.42
CA ASP A 926 -11.35 -72.23 -8.16
C ASP A 926 -12.29 -72.73 -9.28
N GLY A 927 -12.40 -72.04 -10.44
CA GLY A 927 -13.25 -72.46 -11.56
C GLY A 927 -13.87 -71.33 -12.39
N TRP A 928 -15.13 -71.48 -12.83
CA TRP A 928 -15.85 -70.48 -13.63
C TRP A 928 -16.85 -69.72 -12.78
N VAL A 929 -16.91 -68.41 -12.94
CA VAL A 929 -17.90 -67.52 -12.31
C VAL A 929 -18.57 -66.67 -13.39
N TRP A 930 -19.72 -66.08 -13.05
CA TRP A 930 -20.38 -65.13 -13.94
C TRP A 930 -20.82 -63.90 -13.17
N ARG A 931 -20.85 -62.76 -13.85
CA ARG A 931 -21.48 -61.53 -13.35
C ARG A 931 -22.39 -60.90 -14.40
N LEU A 932 -23.44 -60.27 -13.94
CA LEU A 932 -24.38 -59.49 -14.74
C LEU A 932 -23.92 -58.03 -14.70
N VAL A 933 -23.49 -57.52 -15.83
CA VAL A 933 -23.03 -56.13 -16.01
C VAL A 933 -24.13 -55.36 -16.74
N ASP A 934 -24.41 -54.12 -16.33
CA ASP A 934 -25.34 -53.24 -17.04
C ASP A 934 -24.70 -52.63 -18.30
N GLU A 935 -25.47 -51.81 -19.03
CA GLU A 935 -25.00 -51.12 -20.24
C GLU A 935 -23.91 -50.06 -19.96
N PHE A 936 -23.71 -49.68 -18.70
CA PHE A 936 -22.73 -48.69 -18.25
C PHE A 936 -21.49 -49.35 -17.61
N GLY A 937 -21.27 -50.65 -17.85
CA GLY A 937 -20.12 -51.37 -17.31
C GLY A 937 -20.21 -51.71 -15.80
N SER A 938 -21.32 -51.39 -15.11
CA SER A 938 -21.47 -51.65 -13.68
C SER A 938 -21.99 -53.06 -13.37
N THR A 939 -21.38 -53.76 -12.41
CA THR A 939 -21.88 -55.04 -11.92
C THR A 939 -23.18 -54.88 -11.16
N MET A 940 -24.23 -55.58 -11.60
CA MET A 940 -25.54 -55.61 -10.96
C MET A 940 -25.68 -56.80 -10.00
N ALA A 941 -25.16 -57.97 -10.42
CA ALA A 941 -25.25 -59.22 -9.69
C ALA A 941 -24.11 -60.14 -10.08
N GLU A 942 -23.70 -61.04 -9.20
CA GLU A 942 -22.67 -62.04 -9.46
C GLU A 942 -23.06 -63.42 -8.93
N SER A 943 -22.43 -64.46 -9.45
CA SER A 943 -22.64 -65.83 -8.98
C SER A 943 -22.22 -65.99 -7.53
N THR A 944 -23.07 -66.61 -6.70
CA THR A 944 -22.76 -66.87 -5.28
C THR A 944 -21.76 -68.01 -5.06
N GLN A 945 -21.38 -68.71 -6.12
CA GLN A 945 -20.47 -69.86 -6.07
C GLN A 945 -19.66 -69.96 -7.37
N THR A 946 -18.49 -70.59 -7.27
CA THR A 946 -17.64 -70.95 -8.39
C THR A 946 -18.04 -72.32 -8.95
N TYR A 947 -18.09 -72.44 -10.28
CA TYR A 947 -18.53 -73.65 -10.98
C TYR A 947 -17.33 -74.41 -11.56
N GLU A 948 -17.34 -75.75 -11.53
CA GLU A 948 -16.19 -76.54 -11.98
C GLU A 948 -15.92 -76.38 -13.49
N ASN A 949 -16.95 -76.08 -14.28
CA ASN A 949 -16.82 -75.93 -15.72
C ASN A 949 -17.77 -74.87 -16.31
N ARG A 950 -17.38 -74.36 -17.49
CA ARG A 950 -18.13 -73.39 -18.29
C ARG A 950 -19.60 -73.74 -18.52
N THR A 951 -19.93 -75.04 -18.64
CA THR A 951 -21.30 -75.47 -18.92
C THR A 951 -22.18 -75.25 -17.70
N GLU A 952 -21.70 -75.61 -16.51
CA GLU A 952 -22.42 -75.42 -15.24
C GLU A 952 -22.64 -73.94 -14.93
N ALA A 953 -21.62 -73.10 -15.10
CA ALA A 953 -21.76 -71.64 -14.93
C ALA A 953 -22.83 -71.06 -15.86
N ARG A 954 -22.86 -71.52 -17.12
CA ARG A 954 -23.85 -71.10 -18.11
C ARG A 954 -25.25 -71.64 -17.81
N GLU A 955 -25.36 -72.84 -17.25
CA GLU A 955 -26.64 -73.39 -16.78
C GLU A 955 -27.20 -72.57 -15.61
N ALA A 956 -26.36 -72.21 -14.64
CA ALA A 956 -26.75 -71.38 -13.51
C ALA A 956 -27.18 -69.97 -13.94
N MET A 957 -26.40 -69.33 -14.81
CA MET A 957 -26.75 -68.05 -15.43
C MET A 957 -28.12 -68.12 -16.16
N ASN A 958 -28.36 -69.18 -16.94
CA ASN A 958 -29.65 -69.38 -17.61
C ASN A 958 -30.80 -69.61 -16.62
N ALA A 959 -30.54 -70.25 -15.48
CA ALA A 959 -31.52 -70.42 -14.42
C ALA A 959 -31.90 -69.05 -13.81
N VAL A 960 -30.92 -68.18 -13.52
CA VAL A 960 -31.19 -66.81 -13.07
C VAL A 960 -31.96 -66.03 -14.13
N LYS A 961 -31.53 -66.08 -15.39
CA LYS A 961 -32.20 -65.40 -16.52
C LYS A 961 -33.65 -65.83 -16.72
N SER A 962 -33.96 -67.10 -16.45
CA SER A 962 -35.29 -67.67 -16.66
C SER A 962 -36.24 -67.47 -15.47
N HIS A 963 -35.71 -67.46 -14.24
CA HIS A 963 -36.54 -67.49 -13.02
C HIS A 963 -36.51 -66.21 -12.19
N ALA A 964 -35.48 -65.37 -12.31
CA ALA A 964 -35.40 -64.09 -11.60
C ALA A 964 -36.45 -63.06 -12.06
N PRO A 965 -36.79 -62.90 -13.36
CA PRO A 965 -37.74 -61.87 -13.80
C PRO A 965 -39.11 -61.92 -13.11
N ASP A 966 -39.61 -63.13 -12.84
CA ASP A 966 -40.90 -63.37 -12.17
C ASP A 966 -40.74 -63.61 -10.66
N GLY A 967 -39.53 -63.46 -10.12
CA GLY A 967 -39.23 -63.75 -8.73
C GLY A 967 -39.86 -62.79 -7.73
N TRP A 968 -40.29 -63.30 -6.57
CA TRP A 968 -40.88 -62.50 -5.51
C TRP A 968 -39.82 -62.01 -4.51
N ILE A 969 -40.05 -60.84 -3.93
CA ILE A 969 -39.13 -60.18 -2.99
C ILE A 969 -39.53 -60.56 -1.56
N THR A 970 -38.57 -60.93 -0.72
CA THR A 970 -38.77 -61.19 0.71
C THR A 970 -37.71 -60.44 1.51
N PHE A 971 -38.15 -59.56 2.41
CA PHE A 971 -37.26 -58.91 3.35
C PHE A 971 -37.13 -59.77 4.61
N THR A 972 -35.89 -59.97 5.04
CA THR A 972 -35.53 -60.71 6.24
C THR A 972 -34.87 -59.72 7.19
N GLU A 973 -35.43 -59.58 8.40
CA GLU A 973 -34.84 -58.73 9.45
C GLU A 973 -33.62 -59.36 10.11
#